data_AF-A0A094CXM3-F1
#
_entry.id   AF-A0A094CXM3-F1
#
_cell.length_a   1.000
_cell.length_b   1.000
_cell.length_c   1.000
_cell.angle_alpha   90.00
_cell.angle_beta   90.00
_cell.angle_gamma   90.00
#
_symmetry.space_group_name_H-M   'P 1'
#
loop_
_entity.id
_entity.type
_entity.pdbx_description
1 polymer ?
#
loop_
_entity_poly.entity_id
_entity_poly.type
_entity_poly.pdbx_seq_one_letter_code
_entity_poly.pdbx_strand_id
1 'polypeptide(L)'
;MESRLRFTGVENNPTINVDVISEIPLFQKPLRVTSLGYSDWASAYKVDSTNENGKGESYFMKVSTGEQGKVALYGEFESTSEIHSVVADFTPKPILWGSFNAIPNAHYYICKFYQLGREIPKELEFCAKVAALHSKSISPNGKFGFHVTTYNGNLPQENGYADTWEEFFTNGFKHMLSMNIDRGGPWEEMERLKSAVIDKPSLVHGDLWCGNAAVDSETGYPLVYDPSSFYAHNEYELGNWRPARNKLDNKYFQAYNSHMKMSEPIDDFDDRNALYAMRFNLQAAALFPKVAGYRESVTDEMKRLIAKYPNGYEEEEGNSTRPTAQALPDSFDVNEVSIPAVGFGTFQGDDGNSRVKEAVLKALRPGYRHIDTALAYRNEKEVGQAIKESGVPRKEIFVTTKLAQTWHNPSDVEEALNQSLKTLQLDYGNYKQCSAGRKSTVTNEYPECLSGPLFDAFTLRHPNGKPIIDHELSRAYPQTWQAMEKLVDSGKSRLIGVSNFSIIKIKRILENARIRPAVNQVEMHPYLPQQELLDFCTTERIHITAHQPLEDRPVAAVNLNSDRPGPLLDPIVSSAASLNNMPTSLYTIADIAKSIGKSPAQALLSWALQRGVSVVPKTVQADRMVENRELSRLSDKDMAKINKIVESTGAVRYLDPKEHIGFDIFTESLDEPVVSADDA
;
A
#
# COMPACT_ATOMS: atom_id res chain seq x y z
N MET A 1 -1.04 -42.30 -15.30
CA MET A 1 -0.08 -41.26 -14.91
C MET A 1 -0.79 -39.92 -14.81
N GLU A 2 -1.61 -39.62 -13.79
CA GLU A 2 -1.46 -39.73 -12.32
C GLU A 2 -0.63 -38.60 -11.68
N SER A 3 -0.97 -38.27 -10.42
CA SER A 3 -0.44 -37.18 -9.59
C SER A 3 -0.68 -35.77 -10.16
N ARG A 4 -1.69 -35.01 -9.73
CA ARG A 4 -1.74 -34.34 -8.42
C ARG A 4 -3.17 -34.01 -7.94
N LEU A 5 -3.99 -35.04 -7.74
CA LEU A 5 -5.03 -35.03 -6.71
C LEU A 5 -4.74 -36.23 -5.79
N ARG A 6 -3.99 -35.99 -4.72
CA ARG A 6 -3.76 -36.97 -3.64
C ARG A 6 -4.62 -36.56 -2.44
N PHE A 7 -5.91 -36.85 -2.52
CA PHE A 7 -6.75 -36.95 -1.32
C PHE A 7 -6.30 -38.19 -0.55
N THR A 8 -6.13 -38.09 0.77
CA THR A 8 -5.53 -39.15 1.60
C THR A 8 -6.48 -39.71 2.66
N GLY A 9 -7.71 -39.98 2.24
CA GLY A 9 -8.36 -41.27 2.50
C GLY A 9 -9.26 -41.38 3.74
N VAL A 10 -10.48 -41.85 3.48
CA VAL A 10 -11.23 -42.73 4.39
C VAL A 10 -11.84 -43.84 3.52
N GLU A 11 -11.65 -45.10 3.89
CA GLU A 11 -12.09 -46.27 3.08
C GLU A 11 -13.60 -46.61 3.20
N ASN A 12 -14.40 -45.75 3.85
CA ASN A 12 -15.76 -46.09 4.33
C ASN A 12 -16.92 -45.32 3.67
N ASN A 13 -16.72 -44.62 2.55
CA ASN A 13 -17.86 -44.02 1.83
C ASN A 13 -18.71 -45.12 1.14
N PRO A 14 -20.04 -45.15 1.33
CA PRO A 14 -20.86 -46.27 0.90
C PRO A 14 -21.02 -46.34 -0.63
N THR A 15 -21.02 -47.55 -1.19
CA THR A 15 -21.16 -47.80 -2.63
C THR A 15 -22.60 -47.57 -3.10
N ILE A 16 -22.91 -46.36 -3.53
CA ILE A 16 -24.21 -46.02 -4.14
C ILE A 16 -24.36 -46.72 -5.50
N ASN A 17 -25.48 -47.44 -5.68
CA ASN A 17 -25.83 -48.18 -6.89
C ASN A 17 -27.27 -47.90 -7.34
N VAL A 18 -27.71 -48.54 -8.44
CA VAL A 18 -29.05 -48.35 -9.03
C VAL A 18 -30.19 -48.77 -8.10
N ASP A 19 -30.00 -49.81 -7.29
CA ASP A 19 -31.04 -50.29 -6.37
C ASP A 19 -31.21 -49.35 -5.18
N VAL A 20 -30.11 -48.82 -4.64
CA VAL A 20 -30.10 -47.78 -3.60
C VAL A 20 -30.82 -46.51 -4.09
N ILE A 21 -30.45 -45.97 -5.26
CA ILE A 21 -31.10 -44.73 -5.74
C ILE A 21 -32.54 -44.92 -6.19
N SER A 22 -33.00 -46.16 -6.42
CA SER A 22 -34.39 -46.45 -6.81
C SER A 22 -35.40 -46.11 -5.70
N GLU A 23 -34.97 -45.80 -4.47
CA GLU A 23 -35.86 -45.31 -3.40
C GLU A 23 -36.17 -43.81 -3.49
N ILE A 24 -35.41 -43.03 -4.26
CA ILE A 24 -35.57 -41.57 -4.38
C ILE A 24 -36.64 -41.28 -5.45
N PRO A 25 -37.81 -40.69 -5.11
CA PRO A 25 -38.96 -40.59 -6.03
C PRO A 25 -38.75 -39.77 -7.32
N LEU A 26 -37.66 -39.00 -7.39
CA LEU A 26 -37.24 -38.24 -8.58
C LEU A 26 -36.82 -39.15 -9.76
N PHE A 27 -36.32 -40.36 -9.48
CA PHE A 27 -35.56 -41.16 -10.44
C PHE A 27 -36.42 -42.24 -11.11
N GLN A 28 -36.56 -42.14 -12.44
CA GLN A 28 -37.33 -43.08 -13.27
C GLN A 28 -36.41 -43.95 -14.14
N LYS A 29 -36.83 -45.19 -14.39
CA LYS A 29 -36.00 -46.18 -15.10
C LYS A 29 -36.10 -45.99 -16.63
N PRO A 30 -35.00 -46.20 -17.39
CA PRO A 30 -33.71 -46.78 -16.98
C PRO A 30 -32.82 -45.81 -16.19
N LEU A 31 -32.10 -46.35 -15.21
CA LEU A 31 -31.18 -45.61 -14.34
C LEU A 31 -29.73 -46.05 -14.54
N ARG A 32 -28.81 -45.09 -14.52
CA ARG A 32 -27.36 -45.34 -14.50
C ARG A 32 -26.69 -44.42 -13.49
N VAL A 33 -25.97 -45.00 -12.52
CA VAL A 33 -25.09 -44.26 -11.60
C VAL A 33 -23.66 -44.32 -12.11
N THR A 34 -22.97 -43.19 -12.13
CA THR A 34 -21.53 -43.10 -12.45
C THR A 34 -20.84 -42.28 -11.35
N SER A 35 -19.82 -42.86 -10.69
CA SER A 35 -19.02 -42.11 -9.71
C SER A 35 -18.16 -41.07 -10.41
N LEU A 36 -18.08 -39.87 -9.83
CA LEU A 36 -17.31 -38.72 -10.35
C LEU A 36 -16.04 -38.46 -9.51
N GLY A 37 -16.05 -38.87 -8.24
CA GLY A 37 -14.94 -38.68 -7.31
C GLY A 37 -15.39 -38.64 -5.85
N TYR A 38 -14.46 -38.32 -4.96
CA TYR A 38 -14.70 -38.10 -3.54
C TYR A 38 -13.70 -37.09 -2.95
N SER A 39 -14.07 -36.49 -1.82
CA SER A 39 -13.24 -35.74 -0.89
C SER A 39 -13.20 -36.48 0.46
N ASP A 40 -12.47 -35.93 1.44
CA ASP A 40 -12.40 -36.50 2.79
C ASP A 40 -13.71 -36.38 3.59
N TRP A 41 -14.78 -35.77 3.02
CA TRP A 41 -16.10 -35.60 3.65
C TRP A 41 -17.31 -35.84 2.74
N ALA A 42 -17.15 -36.05 1.42
CA ALA A 42 -18.26 -36.35 0.51
C ALA A 42 -17.86 -37.17 -0.72
N SER A 43 -18.78 -37.97 -1.26
CA SER A 43 -18.69 -38.59 -2.59
C SER A 43 -19.59 -37.88 -3.60
N ALA A 44 -19.19 -37.87 -4.88
CA ALA A 44 -19.93 -37.24 -5.97
C ALA A 44 -20.29 -38.25 -7.07
N TYR A 45 -21.53 -38.16 -7.57
CA TYR A 45 -22.08 -39.08 -8.58
C TYR A 45 -22.85 -38.32 -9.67
N LYS A 46 -22.85 -38.86 -10.89
CA LYS A 46 -23.82 -38.56 -11.94
C LYS A 46 -24.89 -39.66 -11.93
N VAL A 47 -26.15 -39.26 -11.95
CA VAL A 47 -27.30 -40.15 -12.15
C VAL A 47 -27.98 -39.79 -13.46
N ASP A 48 -27.97 -40.73 -14.42
CA ASP A 48 -28.78 -40.64 -15.63
C ASP A 48 -30.11 -41.36 -15.41
N SER A 49 -31.20 -40.72 -15.81
CA SER A 49 -32.59 -41.13 -15.56
C SER A 49 -33.47 -40.68 -16.74
N THR A 50 -34.72 -41.15 -16.80
CA THR A 50 -35.78 -40.49 -17.57
C THR A 50 -36.56 -39.49 -16.70
N ASN A 51 -37.19 -38.51 -17.34
CA ASN A 51 -38.24 -37.68 -16.74
C ASN A 51 -39.65 -38.22 -17.10
N GLU A 52 -40.71 -37.63 -16.56
CA GLU A 52 -42.11 -38.04 -16.77
C GLU A 52 -42.55 -38.10 -18.25
N ASN A 53 -41.86 -37.38 -19.14
CA ASN A 53 -42.12 -37.36 -20.58
C ASN A 53 -41.27 -38.39 -21.35
N GLY A 54 -40.57 -39.29 -20.65
CA GLY A 54 -39.68 -40.29 -21.24
C GLY A 54 -38.37 -39.73 -21.80
N LYS A 55 -38.08 -38.43 -21.61
CA LYS A 55 -36.83 -37.81 -22.07
C LYS A 55 -35.72 -38.11 -21.07
N GLY A 56 -34.54 -38.47 -21.57
CA GLY A 56 -33.35 -38.65 -20.73
C GLY A 56 -32.87 -37.34 -20.12
N GLU A 57 -32.59 -37.34 -18.82
CA GLU A 57 -32.01 -36.24 -18.06
C GLU A 57 -30.89 -36.75 -17.15
N SER A 58 -29.95 -35.85 -16.83
CA SER A 58 -28.80 -36.13 -15.98
C SER A 58 -28.82 -35.26 -14.72
N TYR A 59 -28.51 -35.87 -13.59
CA TYR A 59 -28.48 -35.24 -12.27
C TYR A 59 -27.10 -35.40 -11.63
N PHE A 60 -26.67 -34.37 -10.90
CA PHE A 60 -25.51 -34.46 -10.01
C PHE A 60 -26.02 -34.77 -8.61
N MET A 61 -25.36 -35.69 -7.92
CA MET A 61 -25.69 -36.10 -6.56
C MET A 61 -24.44 -36.11 -5.69
N LYS A 62 -24.46 -35.32 -4.62
CA LYS A 62 -23.42 -35.27 -3.58
C LYS A 62 -23.92 -36.07 -2.38
N VAL A 63 -23.06 -36.91 -1.82
CA VAL A 63 -23.38 -37.81 -0.70
C VAL A 63 -22.38 -37.64 0.43
N SER A 64 -22.87 -37.53 1.67
CA SER A 64 -22.07 -37.39 2.88
C SER A 64 -22.72 -38.18 4.02
N THR A 65 -22.01 -38.39 5.14
CA THR A 65 -22.44 -39.28 6.22
C THR A 65 -22.42 -38.62 7.60
N GLY A 66 -23.29 -39.12 8.47
CA GLY A 66 -23.48 -38.59 9.82
C GLY A 66 -24.16 -37.21 9.86
N GLU A 67 -24.45 -36.74 11.09
CA GLU A 67 -25.21 -35.51 11.29
C GLU A 67 -24.49 -34.26 10.73
N GLN A 68 -23.15 -34.22 10.76
CA GLN A 68 -22.40 -33.15 10.09
C GLN A 68 -22.63 -33.16 8.56
N GLY A 69 -22.55 -34.32 7.91
CA GLY A 69 -22.79 -34.44 6.48
C GLY A 69 -24.22 -34.08 6.08
N LYS A 70 -25.20 -34.45 6.92
CA LYS A 70 -26.62 -34.09 6.78
C LYS A 70 -26.84 -32.57 6.82
N VAL A 71 -26.31 -31.88 7.84
CA VAL A 71 -26.47 -30.42 7.96
C VAL A 71 -25.72 -29.68 6.84
N ALA A 72 -24.52 -30.16 6.47
CA ALA A 72 -23.77 -29.58 5.34
C ALA A 72 -24.53 -29.66 4.01
N LEU A 73 -25.08 -30.82 3.67
CA LEU A 73 -25.85 -31.01 2.42
C LEU A 73 -27.20 -30.25 2.45
N TYR A 74 -27.80 -30.06 3.62
CA TYR A 74 -28.97 -29.20 3.77
C TYR A 74 -28.61 -27.71 3.54
N GLY A 75 -27.55 -27.22 4.19
CA GLY A 75 -27.05 -25.86 4.00
C GLY A 75 -26.65 -25.56 2.56
N GLU A 76 -26.05 -26.52 1.85
CA GLU A 76 -25.72 -26.40 0.42
C GLU A 76 -26.96 -26.36 -0.48
N PHE A 77 -27.99 -27.17 -0.18
CA PHE A 77 -29.27 -27.15 -0.90
C PHE A 77 -29.98 -25.80 -0.74
N GLU A 78 -30.09 -25.28 0.49
CA GLU A 78 -30.73 -23.99 0.78
C GLU A 78 -29.93 -22.83 0.15
N SER A 79 -28.60 -22.84 0.29
CA SER A 79 -27.71 -21.83 -0.33
C SER A 79 -27.85 -21.80 -1.84
N THR A 80 -27.82 -22.98 -2.49
CA THR A 80 -27.97 -23.06 -3.95
C THR A 80 -29.38 -22.61 -4.38
N SER A 81 -30.40 -22.93 -3.59
CA SER A 81 -31.80 -22.55 -3.86
C SER A 81 -32.02 -21.05 -3.77
N GLU A 82 -31.43 -20.37 -2.78
CA GLU A 82 -31.53 -18.92 -2.65
C GLU A 82 -30.79 -18.20 -3.78
N ILE A 83 -29.56 -18.62 -4.13
CA ILE A 83 -28.86 -18.05 -5.31
C ILE A 83 -29.67 -18.29 -6.60
N HIS A 84 -30.26 -19.48 -6.76
CA HIS A 84 -31.06 -19.83 -7.94
C HIS A 84 -32.40 -19.07 -8.01
N SER A 85 -32.94 -18.61 -6.87
CA SER A 85 -34.14 -17.75 -6.85
C SER A 85 -33.84 -16.36 -7.42
N VAL A 86 -32.65 -15.82 -7.12
CA VAL A 86 -32.21 -14.47 -7.52
C VAL A 86 -31.59 -14.45 -8.93
N VAL A 87 -30.79 -15.47 -9.28
CA VAL A 87 -30.09 -15.61 -10.57
C VAL A 87 -30.11 -17.08 -11.04
N ALA A 88 -31.25 -17.51 -11.57
CA ALA A 88 -31.56 -18.90 -11.95
C ALA A 88 -30.66 -19.56 -13.01
N ASP A 89 -29.71 -18.85 -13.60
CA ASP A 89 -28.73 -19.37 -14.56
C ASP A 89 -27.26 -19.18 -14.11
N PHE A 90 -27.03 -18.88 -12.82
CA PHE A 90 -25.68 -18.75 -12.23
C PHE A 90 -25.27 -19.97 -11.36
N THR A 91 -26.24 -20.75 -10.87
CA THR A 91 -26.00 -22.02 -10.16
C THR A 91 -26.66 -23.20 -10.86
N PRO A 92 -26.13 -24.43 -10.72
CA PRO A 92 -26.85 -25.64 -11.11
C PRO A 92 -28.20 -25.70 -10.40
N LYS A 93 -29.29 -25.90 -11.15
CA LYS A 93 -30.65 -25.93 -10.58
C LYS A 93 -30.74 -26.97 -9.45
N PRO A 94 -30.98 -26.57 -8.18
CA PRO A 94 -31.20 -27.50 -7.10
C PRO A 94 -32.57 -28.17 -7.26
N ILE A 95 -32.70 -29.40 -6.79
CA ILE A 95 -33.90 -30.22 -7.00
C ILE A 95 -34.45 -30.73 -5.67
N LEU A 96 -33.62 -31.43 -4.89
CA LEU A 96 -33.98 -31.90 -3.55
C LEU A 96 -32.74 -32.30 -2.73
N TRP A 97 -32.92 -32.48 -1.44
CA TRP A 97 -31.97 -33.10 -0.52
C TRP A 97 -32.70 -34.14 0.34
N GLY A 98 -31.97 -34.96 1.10
CA GLY A 98 -32.58 -35.94 1.99
C GLY A 98 -31.61 -36.95 2.59
N SER A 99 -32.17 -38.08 3.03
CA SER A 99 -31.43 -39.20 3.64
C SER A 99 -31.83 -40.51 2.95
N PHE A 100 -30.90 -41.45 2.82
CA PHE A 100 -31.21 -42.80 2.33
C PHE A 100 -31.91 -43.61 3.43
N ASN A 101 -32.91 -44.42 3.08
CA ASN A 101 -33.45 -45.45 3.99
C ASN A 101 -32.63 -46.74 3.86
N ALA A 102 -32.17 -47.05 2.63
CA ALA A 102 -31.33 -48.21 2.35
C ALA A 102 -29.93 -48.14 2.99
N ILE A 103 -29.45 -46.93 3.34
CA ILE A 103 -28.13 -46.69 3.93
C ILE A 103 -28.26 -45.76 5.15
N PRO A 104 -28.33 -46.31 6.37
CA PRO A 104 -28.39 -45.52 7.60
C PRO A 104 -27.22 -44.54 7.72
N ASN A 105 -27.50 -43.33 8.23
CA ASN A 105 -26.55 -42.22 8.37
C ASN A 105 -25.88 -41.76 7.06
N ALA A 106 -26.48 -42.02 5.89
CA ALA A 106 -26.06 -41.44 4.62
C ALA A 106 -27.12 -40.46 4.09
N HIS A 107 -26.64 -39.33 3.57
CA HIS A 107 -27.43 -38.16 3.22
C HIS A 107 -27.06 -37.69 1.81
N TYR A 108 -28.00 -37.08 1.09
CA TYR A 108 -27.81 -36.65 -0.30
C TYR A 108 -28.29 -35.22 -0.56
N TYR A 109 -27.63 -34.55 -1.50
CA TYR A 109 -28.09 -33.34 -2.18
C TYR A 109 -28.08 -33.62 -3.69
N ILE A 110 -29.15 -33.24 -4.39
CA ILE A 110 -29.33 -33.46 -5.83
C ILE A 110 -29.67 -32.14 -6.55
N CYS A 111 -28.93 -31.87 -7.62
CA CYS A 111 -29.17 -30.79 -8.57
C CYS A 111 -29.08 -31.30 -10.02
N LYS A 112 -29.47 -30.47 -10.99
CA LYS A 112 -29.31 -30.80 -12.42
C LYS A 112 -27.81 -30.93 -12.74
N PHE A 113 -27.43 -31.95 -13.53
CA PHE A 113 -26.05 -32.11 -14.01
C PHE A 113 -25.69 -31.08 -15.08
N TYR A 114 -24.47 -30.58 -15.04
CA TYR A 114 -23.85 -29.73 -16.07
C TYR A 114 -22.45 -30.27 -16.39
N GLN A 115 -22.03 -30.18 -17.64
CA GLN A 115 -20.71 -30.64 -18.06
C GLN A 115 -19.69 -29.49 -17.87
N LEU A 116 -19.15 -29.38 -16.65
CA LEU A 116 -18.25 -28.30 -16.27
C LEU A 116 -16.89 -28.36 -16.99
N GLY A 117 -16.42 -27.22 -17.47
CA GLY A 117 -15.07 -27.04 -18.00
C GLY A 117 -14.00 -26.93 -16.92
N ARG A 118 -12.73 -26.83 -17.35
CA ARG A 118 -11.58 -26.49 -16.47
C ARG A 118 -11.12 -25.04 -16.60
N GLU A 119 -11.84 -24.25 -17.39
CA GLU A 119 -11.54 -22.85 -17.66
C GLU A 119 -12.21 -21.97 -16.61
N ILE A 120 -11.47 -20.95 -16.15
CA ILE A 120 -12.03 -19.93 -15.25
C ILE A 120 -12.97 -19.05 -16.08
N PRO A 121 -14.18 -18.71 -15.59
CA PRO A 121 -15.13 -17.89 -16.34
C PRO A 121 -14.58 -16.52 -16.75
N LYS A 122 -14.96 -16.05 -17.93
CA LYS A 122 -14.56 -14.73 -18.45
C LYS A 122 -15.01 -13.62 -17.50
N GLU A 123 -14.11 -12.69 -17.23
CA GLU A 123 -14.20 -11.71 -16.17
C GLU A 123 -15.47 -10.85 -16.23
N LEU A 124 -15.86 -10.36 -17.41
CA LEU A 124 -17.01 -9.46 -17.57
C LEU A 124 -18.35 -10.17 -17.32
N GLU A 125 -18.58 -11.31 -17.98
CA GLU A 125 -19.84 -12.07 -17.88
C GLU A 125 -20.02 -12.65 -16.47
N PHE A 126 -18.95 -13.15 -15.86
CA PHE A 126 -18.93 -13.64 -14.49
C PHE A 126 -19.24 -12.54 -13.48
N CYS A 127 -18.55 -11.40 -13.57
CA CYS A 127 -18.77 -10.27 -12.65
C CYS A 127 -20.16 -9.66 -12.80
N ALA A 128 -20.74 -9.67 -14.01
CA ALA A 128 -22.12 -9.26 -14.22
C ALA A 128 -23.14 -10.19 -13.52
N LYS A 129 -22.89 -11.50 -13.43
CA LYS A 129 -23.72 -12.43 -12.64
C LYS A 129 -23.58 -12.19 -11.12
N VAL A 130 -22.36 -12.03 -10.62
CA VAL A 130 -22.09 -11.71 -9.21
C VAL A 130 -22.77 -10.39 -8.82
N ALA A 131 -22.61 -9.33 -9.62
CA ALA A 131 -23.28 -8.06 -9.40
C ALA A 131 -24.82 -8.18 -9.49
N ALA A 132 -25.36 -9.04 -10.35
CA ALA A 132 -26.80 -9.32 -10.41
C ALA A 132 -27.32 -10.06 -9.16
N LEU A 133 -26.53 -10.96 -8.55
CA LEU A 133 -26.85 -11.61 -7.29
C LEU A 133 -26.88 -10.60 -6.14
N HIS A 134 -25.82 -9.80 -6.02
CA HIS A 134 -25.69 -8.79 -4.97
C HIS A 134 -26.76 -7.69 -5.06
N SER A 135 -27.10 -7.23 -6.26
CA SER A 135 -28.06 -6.12 -6.46
C SER A 135 -29.54 -6.50 -6.49
N LYS A 136 -29.87 -7.80 -6.63
CA LYS A 136 -31.27 -8.29 -6.65
C LYS A 136 -31.67 -9.10 -5.42
N SER A 137 -30.71 -9.62 -4.65
CA SER A 137 -31.00 -10.32 -3.40
C SER A 137 -31.54 -9.35 -2.35
N ILE A 138 -32.47 -9.85 -1.51
CA ILE A 138 -33.06 -9.11 -0.39
C ILE A 138 -33.01 -10.05 0.81
N SER A 139 -32.55 -9.59 1.96
CA SER A 139 -32.59 -10.39 3.19
C SER A 139 -34.04 -10.54 3.67
N PRO A 140 -34.55 -11.76 3.95
CA PRO A 140 -35.96 -12.00 4.25
C PRO A 140 -36.46 -11.33 5.55
N ASN A 141 -35.54 -10.93 6.42
CA ASN A 141 -35.80 -10.21 7.67
C ASN A 141 -35.03 -8.88 7.78
N GLY A 142 -34.33 -8.46 6.70
CA GLY A 142 -33.49 -7.26 6.68
C GLY A 142 -32.13 -7.38 7.40
N LYS A 143 -31.84 -8.52 8.05
CA LYS A 143 -30.62 -8.75 8.85
C LYS A 143 -29.50 -9.40 8.04
N PHE A 144 -28.29 -9.38 8.60
CA PHE A 144 -27.11 -10.13 8.12
C PHE A 144 -27.18 -11.58 8.59
N GLY A 145 -26.58 -12.52 7.85
CA GLY A 145 -26.60 -13.96 8.18
C GLY A 145 -27.53 -14.81 7.31
N PHE A 146 -27.86 -16.02 7.75
CA PHE A 146 -28.62 -17.02 6.99
C PHE A 146 -29.47 -17.91 7.90
N HIS A 147 -30.57 -18.47 7.39
CA HIS A 147 -31.53 -19.25 8.18
C HIS A 147 -31.06 -20.66 8.54
N VAL A 148 -29.95 -21.13 7.95
CA VAL A 148 -29.32 -22.43 8.23
C VAL A 148 -27.80 -22.33 8.32
N THR A 149 -27.20 -23.27 9.05
CA THR A 149 -25.74 -23.45 9.08
C THR A 149 -25.24 -23.94 7.73
N THR A 150 -24.37 -23.16 7.09
CA THR A 150 -23.63 -23.56 5.88
C THR A 150 -22.22 -24.02 6.25
N TYR A 151 -21.49 -24.62 5.31
CA TYR A 151 -20.16 -25.18 5.54
C TYR A 151 -19.18 -24.76 4.45
N ASN A 152 -17.97 -24.34 4.84
CA ASN A 152 -16.82 -24.20 3.94
C ASN A 152 -15.98 -25.49 4.10
N GLY A 153 -16.03 -26.40 3.14
CA GLY A 153 -15.42 -27.74 3.29
C GLY A 153 -16.06 -28.52 4.46
N ASN A 154 -15.28 -28.77 5.52
CA ASN A 154 -15.78 -29.41 6.75
C ASN A 154 -15.81 -28.48 7.98
N LEU A 155 -15.86 -27.16 7.76
CA LEU A 155 -15.99 -26.13 8.80
C LEU A 155 -17.42 -25.53 8.78
N PRO A 156 -18.24 -25.71 9.83
CA PRO A 156 -19.53 -25.03 9.93
C PRO A 156 -19.31 -23.52 10.05
N GLN A 157 -20.21 -22.73 9.46
CA GLN A 157 -20.18 -21.27 9.56
C GLN A 157 -21.12 -20.76 10.65
N GLU A 158 -20.70 -19.69 11.32
CA GLU A 158 -21.56 -18.95 12.23
C GLU A 158 -22.38 -17.96 11.39
N ASN A 159 -23.59 -18.38 11.05
CA ASN A 159 -24.53 -17.67 10.18
C ASN A 159 -25.68 -17.01 10.95
N GLY A 160 -25.65 -17.01 12.29
CA GLY A 160 -26.71 -16.45 13.12
C GLY A 160 -27.08 -15.00 12.73
N TYR A 161 -28.39 -14.71 12.70
CA TYR A 161 -28.87 -13.40 12.25
C TYR A 161 -28.45 -12.26 13.18
N ALA A 162 -27.75 -11.28 12.63
CA ALA A 162 -27.25 -10.09 13.33
C ALA A 162 -27.86 -8.80 12.75
N ASP A 163 -28.07 -7.78 13.59
CA ASP A 163 -28.66 -6.51 13.13
C ASP A 163 -27.66 -5.64 12.34
N THR A 164 -26.35 -5.84 12.53
CA THR A 164 -25.30 -5.09 11.86
C THR A 164 -24.21 -6.02 11.27
N TRP A 165 -23.41 -5.52 10.33
CA TRP A 165 -22.32 -6.31 9.73
C TRP A 165 -21.20 -6.54 10.73
N GLU A 166 -20.90 -5.55 11.56
CA GLU A 166 -19.81 -5.59 12.54
C GLU A 166 -20.05 -6.73 13.52
N GLU A 167 -21.29 -6.88 14.00
CA GLU A 167 -21.71 -8.03 14.81
C GLU A 167 -21.55 -9.35 14.05
N PHE A 168 -22.10 -9.45 12.83
CA PHE A 168 -22.04 -10.67 12.03
C PHE A 168 -20.59 -11.11 11.75
N PHE A 169 -19.80 -10.23 11.14
CA PHE A 169 -18.43 -10.48 10.74
C PHE A 169 -17.54 -10.74 11.95
N THR A 170 -17.72 -9.99 13.04
CA THR A 170 -17.00 -10.24 14.30
C THR A 170 -17.34 -11.63 14.87
N ASN A 171 -18.59 -12.06 14.82
CA ASN A 171 -18.98 -13.40 15.30
C ASN A 171 -18.41 -14.51 14.41
N GLY A 172 -18.52 -14.39 13.08
CA GLY A 172 -17.88 -15.31 12.11
C GLY A 172 -16.36 -15.37 12.24
N PHE A 173 -15.69 -14.23 12.47
CA PHE A 173 -14.25 -14.13 12.67
C PHE A 173 -13.81 -14.75 14.01
N LYS A 174 -14.51 -14.45 15.12
CA LYS A 174 -14.29 -15.09 16.43
C LYS A 174 -14.48 -16.60 16.35
N HIS A 175 -15.50 -17.08 15.64
CA HIS A 175 -15.75 -18.50 15.40
C HIS A 175 -14.60 -19.16 14.63
N MET A 176 -14.18 -18.59 13.50
CA MET A 176 -13.05 -19.10 12.71
C MET A 176 -11.72 -19.08 13.49
N LEU A 177 -11.48 -18.09 14.36
CA LEU A 177 -10.33 -18.07 15.27
C LEU A 177 -10.39 -19.22 16.28
N SER A 178 -11.53 -19.43 16.95
CA SER A 178 -11.73 -20.55 17.88
C SER A 178 -11.49 -21.89 17.19
N MET A 179 -12.07 -22.10 16.00
CA MET A 179 -11.82 -23.30 15.19
C MET A 179 -10.35 -23.48 14.78
N ASN A 180 -9.59 -22.40 14.61
CA ASN A 180 -8.15 -22.48 14.32
C ASN A 180 -7.34 -22.92 15.56
N ILE A 181 -7.73 -22.46 16.75
CA ILE A 181 -7.12 -22.86 18.03
C ILE A 181 -7.46 -24.33 18.35
N ASP A 182 -8.74 -24.71 18.24
CA ASP A 182 -9.23 -26.07 18.53
C ASP A 182 -8.56 -27.14 17.65
N ARG A 183 -8.33 -26.84 16.36
CA ARG A 183 -7.70 -27.76 15.39
C ARG A 183 -6.18 -27.62 15.29
N GLY A 184 -5.64 -26.43 15.59
CA GLY A 184 -4.27 -26.02 15.24
C GLY A 184 -3.40 -25.54 16.41
N GLY A 185 -3.90 -25.64 17.64
CA GLY A 185 -3.20 -25.27 18.87
C GLY A 185 -3.19 -23.76 19.19
N PRO A 186 -2.74 -23.37 20.39
CA PRO A 186 -2.69 -21.97 20.82
C PRO A 186 -1.86 -21.08 19.89
N TRP A 187 -2.30 -19.84 19.70
CA TRP A 187 -1.64 -18.85 18.84
C TRP A 187 -1.58 -17.48 19.54
N GLU A 188 -0.59 -17.33 20.43
CA GLU A 188 -0.50 -16.21 21.39
C GLU A 188 -0.50 -14.80 20.75
N GLU A 189 0.07 -14.66 19.56
CA GLU A 189 0.12 -13.38 18.86
C GLU A 189 -1.26 -12.97 18.29
N MET A 190 -2.11 -13.94 17.92
CA MET A 190 -3.42 -13.66 17.32
C MET A 190 -4.46 -13.22 18.36
N GLU A 191 -4.39 -13.71 19.60
CA GLU A 191 -5.27 -13.26 20.69
C GLU A 191 -5.06 -11.79 21.08
N ARG A 192 -3.99 -11.14 20.60
CA ARG A 192 -3.71 -9.71 20.87
C ARG A 192 -4.44 -8.75 19.93
N LEU A 193 -5.02 -9.21 18.82
CA LEU A 193 -5.30 -8.38 17.62
C LEU A 193 -6.76 -8.45 17.12
N LYS A 194 -7.76 -8.44 18.01
CA LYS A 194 -9.05 -9.13 17.78
C LYS A 194 -10.28 -8.27 17.36
N SER A 195 -10.13 -7.08 16.76
CA SER A 195 -11.26 -6.13 16.58
C SER A 195 -11.21 -5.18 15.36
N ALA A 196 -12.23 -5.21 14.46
CA ALA A 196 -12.90 -4.08 13.74
C ALA A 196 -13.69 -4.49 12.43
N VAL A 197 -14.51 -3.54 11.90
CA VAL A 197 -14.96 -3.30 10.48
C VAL A 197 -16.40 -3.72 10.01
N ILE A 198 -16.88 -3.01 8.94
CA ILE A 198 -18.18 -2.32 8.65
C ILE A 198 -18.50 -2.39 7.10
N ASP A 199 -19.69 -2.38 6.46
CA ASP A 199 -21.17 -2.41 6.74
C ASP A 199 -21.95 -3.04 5.52
N LYS A 200 -23.27 -3.28 5.67
CA LYS A 200 -24.38 -3.51 4.71
C LYS A 200 -24.51 -4.88 4.00
N PRO A 201 -25.69 -5.56 4.02
CA PRO A 201 -25.81 -6.93 3.50
C PRO A 201 -26.06 -7.04 1.98
N SER A 202 -25.60 -8.15 1.42
CA SER A 202 -25.79 -8.65 0.05
C SER A 202 -25.53 -10.17 0.05
N LEU A 203 -26.26 -10.98 -0.72
CA LEU A 203 -26.07 -12.44 -0.70
C LEU A 203 -24.75 -12.84 -1.40
N VAL A 204 -23.83 -13.46 -0.65
CA VAL A 204 -22.54 -13.95 -1.15
C VAL A 204 -22.53 -15.48 -1.33
N HIS A 205 -21.59 -16.01 -2.12
CA HIS A 205 -21.31 -17.43 -2.27
C HIS A 205 -20.50 -17.98 -1.08
N GLY A 206 -19.72 -17.14 -0.38
CA GLY A 206 -19.10 -17.43 0.92
C GLY A 206 -17.83 -18.28 0.88
N ASP A 207 -17.55 -18.95 -0.24
CA ASP A 207 -16.31 -19.70 -0.54
C ASP A 207 -15.92 -19.59 -2.04
N LEU A 208 -15.99 -18.39 -2.65
CA LEU A 208 -15.75 -18.26 -4.09
C LEU A 208 -14.26 -18.13 -4.46
N TRP A 209 -13.70 -19.20 -5.01
CA TRP A 209 -12.35 -19.25 -5.58
C TRP A 209 -12.36 -20.02 -6.91
N CYS A 210 -11.26 -20.04 -7.66
CA CYS A 210 -11.20 -20.68 -8.99
C CYS A 210 -11.45 -22.21 -9.02
N GLY A 211 -11.67 -22.87 -7.88
CA GLY A 211 -12.12 -24.27 -7.81
C GLY A 211 -13.64 -24.42 -7.75
N ASN A 212 -14.36 -23.36 -7.35
CA ASN A 212 -15.81 -23.30 -7.12
C ASN A 212 -16.53 -22.46 -8.20
N ALA A 213 -15.84 -22.14 -9.30
CA ALA A 213 -16.35 -21.41 -10.44
C ALA A 213 -15.84 -22.03 -11.75
N ALA A 214 -16.73 -22.28 -12.70
CA ALA A 214 -16.40 -22.87 -14.01
C ALA A 214 -17.37 -22.40 -15.10
N VAL A 215 -17.05 -22.71 -16.35
CA VAL A 215 -17.92 -22.47 -17.51
C VAL A 215 -18.73 -23.72 -17.84
N ASP A 216 -20.02 -23.56 -18.13
CA ASP A 216 -20.83 -24.61 -18.74
C ASP A 216 -20.39 -24.84 -20.20
N SER A 217 -19.94 -26.07 -20.52
CA SER A 217 -19.41 -26.36 -21.85
C SER A 217 -20.46 -26.45 -22.97
N GLU A 218 -21.76 -26.49 -22.63
CA GLU A 218 -22.84 -26.44 -23.64
C GLU A 218 -23.28 -25.00 -23.98
N THR A 219 -23.49 -24.13 -22.99
CA THR A 219 -23.97 -22.76 -23.21
C THR A 219 -22.87 -21.70 -23.26
N GLY A 220 -21.69 -22.00 -22.73
CA GLY A 220 -20.59 -21.04 -22.52
C GLY A 220 -20.81 -20.10 -21.32
N TYR A 221 -21.85 -20.30 -20.51
CA TYR A 221 -22.18 -19.39 -19.41
C TYR A 221 -21.34 -19.64 -18.13
N PRO A 222 -21.05 -18.58 -17.35
CA PRO A 222 -20.44 -18.67 -16.02
C PRO A 222 -21.36 -19.37 -15.02
N LEU A 223 -20.82 -20.36 -14.30
CA LEU A 223 -21.48 -21.04 -13.17
C LEU A 223 -20.61 -21.01 -11.90
N VAL A 224 -21.28 -21.01 -10.74
CA VAL A 224 -20.68 -21.22 -9.42
C VAL A 224 -21.33 -22.42 -8.70
N TYR A 225 -20.58 -23.11 -7.84
CA TYR A 225 -21.00 -24.33 -7.16
C TYR A 225 -20.17 -24.59 -5.88
N ASP A 226 -20.66 -25.47 -5.02
CA ASP A 226 -20.19 -25.66 -3.63
C ASP A 226 -20.28 -24.37 -2.77
N PRO A 227 -21.47 -23.71 -2.70
CA PRO A 227 -21.66 -22.48 -1.95
C PRO A 227 -21.72 -22.67 -0.43
N SER A 228 -21.20 -21.68 0.28
CA SER A 228 -21.24 -21.54 1.74
C SER A 228 -21.96 -20.24 2.13
N SER A 229 -23.11 -19.97 1.52
CA SER A 229 -23.74 -18.64 1.47
C SER A 229 -24.22 -18.07 2.80
N PHE A 230 -24.26 -16.73 2.85
CA PHE A 230 -24.91 -15.89 3.85
C PHE A 230 -25.06 -14.45 3.29
N TYR A 231 -25.77 -13.57 3.99
CA TYR A 231 -25.83 -12.15 3.64
C TYR A 231 -24.70 -11.37 4.32
N ALA A 232 -23.84 -10.76 3.50
CA ALA A 232 -22.56 -10.15 3.88
C ALA A 232 -22.32 -8.79 3.20
N HIS A 233 -21.27 -8.06 3.60
CA HIS A 233 -20.80 -6.95 2.77
C HIS A 233 -20.43 -7.44 1.36
N ASN A 234 -20.84 -6.71 0.31
CA ASN A 234 -20.72 -7.18 -1.09
C ASN A 234 -19.26 -7.33 -1.58
N GLU A 235 -18.28 -6.79 -0.86
CA GLU A 235 -16.85 -6.95 -1.17
C GLU A 235 -16.20 -8.10 -0.37
N TYR A 236 -16.92 -8.71 0.58
CA TYR A 236 -16.43 -9.86 1.35
C TYR A 236 -15.93 -10.99 0.44
N GLU A 237 -16.68 -11.30 -0.62
CA GLU A 237 -16.32 -12.35 -1.59
C GLU A 237 -14.98 -12.09 -2.29
N LEU A 238 -14.68 -10.82 -2.60
CA LEU A 238 -13.42 -10.41 -3.23
C LEU A 238 -12.20 -10.68 -2.33
N GLY A 239 -12.40 -10.77 -1.01
CA GLY A 239 -11.38 -11.21 -0.07
C GLY A 239 -10.81 -12.58 -0.43
N ASN A 240 -11.62 -13.50 -0.96
CA ASN A 240 -11.13 -14.81 -1.41
C ASN A 240 -10.41 -14.75 -2.77
N TRP A 241 -10.51 -13.64 -3.50
CA TRP A 241 -9.87 -13.44 -4.81
C TRP A 241 -8.46 -12.86 -4.65
N ARG A 242 -8.24 -11.98 -3.65
CA ARG A 242 -6.95 -11.31 -3.32
C ARG A 242 -5.74 -12.28 -3.26
N PRO A 243 -5.82 -13.50 -2.70
CA PRO A 243 -4.68 -14.41 -2.64
C PRO A 243 -4.38 -15.06 -4.00
N ALA A 244 -3.21 -14.80 -4.57
CA ALA A 244 -2.82 -15.24 -5.93
C ALA A 244 -3.02 -16.74 -6.24
N ARG A 245 -3.02 -17.61 -5.23
CA ARG A 245 -3.38 -19.04 -5.34
C ARG A 245 -4.76 -19.30 -5.97
N ASN A 246 -5.70 -18.36 -5.79
CA ASN A 246 -7.10 -18.47 -6.18
C ASN A 246 -7.40 -17.86 -7.56
N LYS A 247 -6.38 -17.33 -8.26
CA LYS A 247 -6.35 -16.97 -9.70
C LYS A 247 -7.35 -15.93 -10.23
N LEU A 248 -8.27 -15.44 -9.40
CA LEU A 248 -9.19 -14.36 -9.72
C LEU A 248 -8.45 -13.02 -9.56
N ASP A 249 -7.58 -12.71 -10.53
CA ASP A 249 -6.62 -11.58 -10.48
C ASP A 249 -7.29 -10.20 -10.55
N ASN A 250 -6.48 -9.13 -10.54
CA ASN A 250 -6.95 -7.73 -10.58
C ASN A 250 -7.90 -7.39 -11.76
N LYS A 251 -7.95 -8.19 -12.84
CA LYS A 251 -8.94 -8.02 -13.91
C LYS A 251 -10.36 -8.34 -13.42
N TYR A 252 -10.51 -9.34 -12.54
CA TYR A 252 -11.80 -9.69 -11.93
C TYR A 252 -12.26 -8.61 -10.96
N PHE A 253 -11.35 -8.06 -10.15
CA PHE A 253 -11.63 -6.86 -9.34
C PHE A 253 -12.08 -5.68 -10.20
N GLN A 254 -11.39 -5.39 -11.31
CA GLN A 254 -11.75 -4.30 -12.23
C GLN A 254 -13.08 -4.55 -12.94
N ALA A 255 -13.37 -5.78 -13.37
CA ALA A 255 -14.64 -6.16 -13.99
C ALA A 255 -15.80 -6.06 -13.00
N TYR A 256 -15.65 -6.57 -11.77
CA TYR A 256 -16.64 -6.40 -10.70
C TYR A 256 -16.88 -4.93 -10.37
N ASN A 257 -15.83 -4.14 -10.16
CA ASN A 257 -15.93 -2.70 -9.85
C ASN A 257 -16.46 -1.85 -11.03
N SER A 258 -16.64 -2.45 -12.22
CA SER A 258 -17.31 -1.82 -13.37
C SER A 258 -18.84 -2.05 -13.39
N HIS A 259 -19.32 -3.06 -12.66
CA HIS A 259 -20.74 -3.44 -12.56
C HIS A 259 -21.35 -3.08 -11.20
N MET A 260 -20.61 -3.34 -10.11
CA MET A 260 -20.94 -2.92 -8.75
C MET A 260 -20.01 -1.77 -8.38
N LYS A 261 -20.52 -0.71 -7.75
CA LYS A 261 -19.65 0.34 -7.23
C LYS A 261 -18.90 -0.19 -6.00
N MET A 262 -17.65 0.20 -5.86
CA MET A 262 -16.92 0.08 -4.59
C MET A 262 -17.72 0.79 -3.50
N SER A 263 -17.85 0.17 -2.33
CA SER A 263 -18.56 0.73 -1.19
C SER A 263 -17.79 1.92 -0.61
N GLU A 264 -18.52 2.88 -0.05
CA GLU A 264 -17.92 3.98 0.69
C GLU A 264 -17.53 3.52 2.10
N PRO A 265 -16.39 3.96 2.66
CA PRO A 265 -15.40 4.87 2.03
C PRO A 265 -14.58 4.17 0.93
N ILE A 266 -14.50 4.74 -0.26
CA ILE A 266 -13.71 4.12 -1.35
C ILE A 266 -12.21 4.01 -0.99
N ASP A 267 -11.69 4.96 -0.19
CA ASP A 267 -10.29 5.05 0.23
C ASP A 267 -9.80 3.88 1.13
N ASP A 268 -10.71 3.11 1.76
CA ASP A 268 -10.37 1.90 2.53
C ASP A 268 -10.73 0.57 1.85
N PHE A 269 -11.18 0.60 0.58
CA PHE A 269 -11.51 -0.59 -0.21
C PHE A 269 -10.44 -1.69 -0.11
N ASP A 270 -9.16 -1.36 -0.28
CA ASP A 270 -8.08 -2.36 -0.24
C ASP A 270 -7.91 -2.99 1.16
N ASP A 271 -8.16 -2.22 2.22
CA ASP A 271 -8.03 -2.66 3.61
C ASP A 271 -9.24 -3.48 4.07
N ARG A 272 -10.46 -3.15 3.63
CA ARG A 272 -11.62 -4.06 3.76
C ARG A 272 -11.34 -5.39 3.06
N ASN A 273 -10.87 -5.33 1.81
CA ASN A 273 -10.53 -6.51 1.02
C ASN A 273 -9.40 -7.33 1.67
N ALA A 274 -8.45 -6.67 2.33
CA ALA A 274 -7.42 -7.30 3.16
C ALA A 274 -8.01 -8.04 4.37
N LEU A 275 -8.87 -7.36 5.16
CA LEU A 275 -9.56 -7.95 6.31
C LEU A 275 -10.39 -9.18 5.92
N TYR A 276 -11.13 -9.10 4.81
CA TYR A 276 -11.87 -10.22 4.26
C TYR A 276 -10.93 -11.35 3.81
N ALA A 277 -9.85 -11.05 3.10
CA ALA A 277 -8.84 -12.03 2.69
C ALA A 277 -8.16 -12.74 3.87
N MET A 278 -7.95 -12.05 4.99
CA MET A 278 -7.40 -12.66 6.20
C MET A 278 -8.33 -13.73 6.78
N ARG A 279 -9.66 -13.57 6.75
CA ARG A 279 -10.60 -14.64 7.14
C ARG A 279 -10.44 -15.88 6.24
N PHE A 280 -10.32 -15.71 4.91
CA PHE A 280 -10.10 -16.85 4.00
C PHE A 280 -8.71 -17.50 4.18
N ASN A 281 -7.68 -16.72 4.50
CA ASN A 281 -6.35 -17.25 4.84
C ASN A 281 -6.35 -17.99 6.19
N LEU A 282 -7.12 -17.53 7.19
CA LEU A 282 -7.35 -18.24 8.45
C LEU A 282 -8.10 -19.56 8.25
N GLN A 283 -9.12 -19.59 7.39
CA GLN A 283 -9.81 -20.82 6.96
C GLN A 283 -8.82 -21.80 6.29
N ALA A 284 -8.01 -21.31 5.34
CA ALA A 284 -6.99 -22.13 4.68
C ALA A 284 -5.94 -22.67 5.67
N ALA A 285 -5.53 -21.87 6.66
CA ALA A 285 -4.65 -22.32 7.74
C ALA A 285 -5.31 -23.37 8.66
N ALA A 286 -6.61 -23.27 8.92
CA ALA A 286 -7.36 -24.25 9.73
C ALA A 286 -7.59 -25.58 8.99
N LEU A 287 -7.78 -25.55 7.67
CA LEU A 287 -7.90 -26.74 6.82
C LEU A 287 -6.54 -27.40 6.54
N PHE A 288 -5.48 -26.60 6.40
CA PHE A 288 -4.13 -27.07 6.03
C PHE A 288 -3.06 -26.58 7.02
N PRO A 289 -3.11 -26.96 8.32
CA PRO A 289 -2.26 -26.40 9.39
C PRO A 289 -0.75 -26.68 9.26
N LYS A 290 -0.33 -27.44 8.24
CA LYS A 290 1.08 -27.70 7.90
C LYS A 290 1.64 -26.74 6.84
N VAL A 291 0.83 -25.80 6.33
CA VAL A 291 1.21 -24.83 5.29
C VAL A 291 1.40 -23.45 5.95
N ALA A 292 2.63 -23.17 6.39
CA ALA A 292 2.96 -21.97 7.18
C ALA A 292 2.58 -20.65 6.48
N GLY A 293 2.74 -20.58 5.15
CA GLY A 293 2.39 -19.43 4.31
C GLY A 293 0.96 -18.88 4.47
N TYR A 294 0.00 -19.68 4.95
CA TYR A 294 -1.35 -19.19 5.25
C TYR A 294 -1.41 -18.39 6.57
N ARG A 295 -0.64 -18.77 7.60
CA ARG A 295 -0.51 -17.99 8.84
C ARG A 295 0.42 -16.78 8.65
N GLU A 296 1.50 -16.93 7.88
CA GLU A 296 2.41 -15.84 7.50
C GLU A 296 1.65 -14.72 6.77
N SER A 297 0.90 -15.05 5.71
CA SER A 297 0.10 -14.08 4.94
C SER A 297 -1.02 -13.38 5.73
N VAL A 298 -1.48 -13.93 6.85
CA VAL A 298 -2.37 -13.21 7.79
C VAL A 298 -1.53 -12.27 8.65
N THR A 299 -0.45 -12.79 9.24
CA THR A 299 0.41 -12.08 10.18
C THR A 299 0.97 -10.78 9.58
N ASP A 300 1.41 -10.81 8.32
CA ASP A 300 2.01 -9.63 7.67
C ASP A 300 0.98 -8.58 7.26
N GLU A 301 -0.21 -9.00 6.82
CA GLU A 301 -1.30 -8.08 6.48
C GLU A 301 -1.92 -7.45 7.75
N MET A 302 -1.98 -8.19 8.87
CA MET A 302 -2.32 -7.61 10.18
C MET A 302 -1.30 -6.56 10.61
N LYS A 303 0.01 -6.84 10.52
CA LYS A 303 1.06 -5.84 10.83
C LYS A 303 0.90 -4.58 9.97
N ARG A 304 0.63 -4.73 8.66
CA ARG A 304 0.38 -3.60 7.74
C ARG A 304 -0.80 -2.75 8.20
N LEU A 305 -1.92 -3.37 8.54
CA LEU A 305 -3.13 -2.69 8.99
C LEU A 305 -2.93 -2.02 10.36
N ILE A 306 -2.26 -2.67 11.31
CA ILE A 306 -1.95 -2.09 12.63
C ILE A 306 -0.98 -0.90 12.49
N ALA A 307 0.00 -0.98 11.59
CA ALA A 307 0.90 0.14 11.31
C ALA A 307 0.18 1.33 10.64
N LYS A 308 -0.87 1.08 9.84
CA LYS A 308 -1.71 2.12 9.23
C LYS A 308 -2.74 2.71 10.22
N TYR A 309 -3.28 1.89 11.12
CA TYR A 309 -4.33 2.23 12.08
C TYR A 309 -3.88 1.94 13.54
N PRO A 310 -2.84 2.61 14.06
CA PRO A 310 -2.19 2.25 15.33
C PRO A 310 -3.07 2.45 16.58
N ASN A 311 -4.15 3.22 16.47
CA ASN A 311 -5.14 3.43 17.54
C ASN A 311 -6.46 2.67 17.29
N GLY A 312 -6.55 1.87 16.23
CA GLY A 312 -7.80 1.32 15.70
C GLY A 312 -8.44 2.21 14.63
N TYR A 313 -9.68 1.86 14.26
CA TYR A 313 -10.51 2.60 13.31
C TYR A 313 -11.64 3.27 14.11
N GLU A 314 -11.57 4.58 14.29
CA GLU A 314 -12.56 5.36 15.06
C GLU A 314 -13.67 5.88 14.13
N GLU A 315 -14.89 5.36 14.31
CA GLU A 315 -16.10 6.03 13.84
C GLU A 315 -16.58 7.00 14.92
N GLU A 316 -16.54 8.31 14.66
CA GLU A 316 -17.14 9.30 15.56
C GLU A 316 -18.67 9.24 15.46
N GLU A 317 -19.34 8.82 16.54
CA GLU A 317 -20.80 8.81 16.63
C GLU A 317 -21.40 10.20 16.43
N GLY A 318 -22.24 10.34 15.40
CA GLY A 318 -23.44 11.16 15.54
C GLY A 318 -23.34 12.66 15.26
N ASN A 319 -22.62 13.11 14.23
CA ASN A 319 -23.07 14.32 13.52
C ASN A 319 -22.81 14.35 12.01
N SER A 320 -23.68 15.05 11.28
CA SER A 320 -23.78 15.01 9.82
C SER A 320 -22.78 15.92 9.10
N THR A 321 -21.49 15.57 9.20
CA THR A 321 -20.46 15.99 8.24
C THR A 321 -19.60 14.79 7.88
N ARG A 322 -19.58 14.43 6.59
CA ARG A 322 -18.78 13.30 6.07
C ARG A 322 -17.31 13.46 6.46
N PRO A 323 -16.55 12.37 6.69
CA PRO A 323 -15.10 12.45 6.73
C PRO A 323 -14.62 12.98 5.37
N THR A 324 -14.15 14.23 5.35
CA THR A 324 -13.45 14.78 4.20
C THR A 324 -12.12 14.06 4.06
N ALA A 325 -11.83 13.52 2.88
CA ALA A 325 -10.55 12.85 2.59
C ALA A 325 -9.38 13.67 3.14
N GLN A 326 -8.57 13.03 3.99
CA GLN A 326 -7.67 13.70 4.92
C GLN A 326 -6.82 14.75 4.19
N ALA A 327 -6.88 15.99 4.67
CA ALA A 327 -6.20 17.11 4.03
C ALA A 327 -4.69 16.85 3.98
N LEU A 328 -4.00 17.38 2.95
CA LEU A 328 -2.55 17.33 2.91
C LEU A 328 -1.98 18.02 4.16
N PRO A 329 -0.95 17.45 4.81
CA PRO A 329 -0.42 17.99 6.05
C PRO A 329 0.23 19.36 5.81
N ASP A 330 -0.12 20.36 6.63
CA ASP A 330 0.59 21.65 6.67
C ASP A 330 1.98 21.52 7.32
N SER A 331 2.17 20.54 8.19
CA SER A 331 3.46 20.19 8.80
C SER A 331 3.53 18.74 9.25
N PHE A 332 4.75 18.21 9.36
CA PHE A 332 5.06 16.89 9.92
C PHE A 332 5.72 17.05 11.29
N ASP A 333 5.24 16.34 12.32
CA ASP A 333 5.85 16.39 13.66
C ASP A 333 7.03 15.42 13.79
N VAL A 334 8.22 15.98 13.99
CA VAL A 334 9.48 15.23 14.06
C VAL A 334 10.16 15.53 15.38
N ASN A 335 10.20 14.55 16.28
CA ASN A 335 10.77 14.68 17.64
C ASN A 335 10.27 15.94 18.38
N GLU A 336 8.94 16.08 18.49
CA GLU A 336 8.23 17.24 19.09
C GLU A 336 8.41 18.59 18.34
N VAL A 337 9.00 18.58 17.13
CA VAL A 337 9.18 19.78 16.30
C VAL A 337 8.42 19.64 14.98
N SER A 338 7.31 20.36 14.84
CA SER A 338 6.60 20.44 13.56
C SER A 338 7.45 21.13 12.48
N ILE A 339 7.77 20.39 11.42
CA ILE A 339 8.44 20.84 10.19
C ILE A 339 7.36 21.18 9.17
N PRO A 340 7.22 22.45 8.72
CA PRO A 340 6.25 22.80 7.68
C PRO A 340 6.45 21.95 6.41
N ALA A 341 5.35 21.44 5.87
CA ALA A 341 5.41 20.45 4.79
C ALA A 341 5.93 21.03 3.47
N VAL A 342 5.65 22.31 3.21
CA VAL A 342 6.20 23.06 2.07
C VAL A 342 7.17 24.13 2.58
N GLY A 343 8.46 23.86 2.39
CA GLY A 343 9.55 24.82 2.58
C GLY A 343 10.00 25.49 1.29
N PHE A 344 10.87 26.48 1.42
CA PHE A 344 11.43 27.25 0.32
C PHE A 344 12.95 27.00 0.22
N GLY A 345 13.38 26.36 -0.87
CA GLY A 345 14.80 26.13 -1.12
C GLY A 345 15.54 27.39 -1.57
N THR A 346 16.82 27.52 -1.20
CA THR A 346 17.67 28.65 -1.62
C THR A 346 18.90 28.25 -2.45
N PHE A 347 18.95 27.02 -2.97
CA PHE A 347 19.98 26.62 -3.94
C PHE A 347 19.71 27.22 -5.34
N GLN A 348 20.70 27.10 -6.23
CA GLN A 348 20.98 28.07 -7.30
C GLN A 348 19.88 28.23 -8.35
N GLY A 349 19.85 29.41 -8.98
CA GLY A 349 19.13 29.71 -10.21
C GLY A 349 19.98 30.58 -11.14
N ASP A 350 19.45 30.89 -12.33
CA ASP A 350 20.21 31.46 -13.46
C ASP A 350 20.92 32.80 -13.14
N ASP A 351 20.31 33.63 -12.28
CA ASP A 351 20.87 34.89 -11.78
C ASP A 351 21.88 34.74 -10.62
N GLY A 352 22.22 33.50 -10.26
CA GLY A 352 23.01 33.17 -9.07
C GLY A 352 22.37 33.67 -7.77
N ASN A 353 23.22 33.99 -6.80
CA ASN A 353 22.77 34.41 -5.46
C ASN A 353 22.14 35.82 -5.42
N SER A 354 22.16 36.58 -6.52
CA SER A 354 21.72 37.98 -6.57
C SER A 354 20.25 38.20 -6.19
N ARG A 355 19.36 37.25 -6.52
CA ARG A 355 17.91 37.34 -6.26
C ARG A 355 17.46 36.64 -4.97
N VAL A 356 18.34 35.91 -4.27
CA VAL A 356 17.96 35.06 -3.11
C VAL A 356 17.28 35.85 -2.00
N LYS A 357 17.81 37.04 -1.65
CA LYS A 357 17.22 37.92 -0.63
C LYS A 357 15.78 38.29 -0.97
N GLU A 358 15.53 38.74 -2.20
CA GLU A 358 14.20 39.15 -2.64
C GLU A 358 13.24 37.96 -2.70
N ALA A 359 13.71 36.79 -3.15
CA ALA A 359 12.91 35.58 -3.26
C ALA A 359 12.48 35.04 -1.87
N VAL A 360 13.39 34.95 -0.91
CA VAL A 360 13.06 34.56 0.48
C VAL A 360 12.12 35.58 1.14
N LEU A 361 12.31 36.87 0.89
CA LEU A 361 11.42 37.93 1.39
C LEU A 361 10.01 37.82 0.79
N LYS A 362 9.91 37.47 -0.50
CA LYS A 362 8.65 37.18 -1.21
C LYS A 362 8.01 35.85 -0.80
N ALA A 363 8.76 34.89 -0.26
CA ALA A 363 8.22 33.64 0.26
C ALA A 363 7.65 33.80 1.69
N LEU A 364 8.40 34.44 2.61
CA LEU A 364 8.01 34.58 4.01
C LEU A 364 6.72 35.39 4.21
N ARG A 365 6.52 36.44 3.39
CA ARG A 365 5.36 37.35 3.46
C ARG A 365 4.00 36.69 3.20
N PRO A 366 3.75 35.95 2.09
CA PRO A 366 2.51 35.23 1.83
C PRO A 366 2.33 33.96 2.67
N GLY A 367 3.32 33.56 3.49
CA GLY A 367 3.13 32.55 4.53
C GLY A 367 4.04 31.32 4.46
N TYR A 368 5.14 31.31 3.70
CA TYR A 368 6.15 30.27 3.94
C TYR A 368 6.68 30.38 5.38
N ARG A 369 6.90 29.21 6.00
CA ARG A 369 7.43 29.09 7.36
C ARG A 369 8.58 28.09 7.49
N HIS A 370 9.04 27.51 6.39
CA HIS A 370 10.30 26.75 6.33
C HIS A 370 11.18 27.32 5.23
N ILE A 371 12.42 27.69 5.59
CA ILE A 371 13.49 28.08 4.67
C ILE A 371 14.59 27.03 4.73
N ASP A 372 15.03 26.55 3.58
CA ASP A 372 16.14 25.61 3.44
C ASP A 372 17.33 26.28 2.72
N THR A 373 18.48 26.25 3.37
CA THR A 373 19.74 26.81 2.88
C THR A 373 20.92 25.90 3.27
N ALA A 374 22.15 26.31 2.99
CA ALA A 374 23.38 25.64 3.41
C ALA A 374 24.58 26.60 3.36
N LEU A 375 25.62 26.34 4.16
CA LEU A 375 26.88 27.08 4.11
C LEU A 375 27.51 27.04 2.71
N ALA A 376 27.45 25.89 2.04
CA ALA A 376 27.96 25.69 0.67
C ALA A 376 27.25 26.55 -0.39
N TYR A 377 26.02 27.00 -0.14
CA TYR A 377 25.26 27.81 -1.11
C TYR A 377 25.76 29.26 -1.18
N ARG A 378 26.59 29.69 -0.21
CA ARG A 378 27.19 31.04 -0.16
C ARG A 378 26.16 32.18 -0.27
N ASN A 379 24.95 31.96 0.26
CA ASN A 379 23.84 32.94 0.28
C ASN A 379 23.12 33.08 1.63
N GLU A 380 23.60 32.43 2.69
CA GLU A 380 23.04 32.54 4.05
C GLU A 380 22.92 33.99 4.56
N LYS A 381 23.80 34.88 4.10
CA LYS A 381 23.79 36.31 4.46
C LYS A 381 22.56 37.01 3.88
N GLU A 382 22.25 36.73 2.63
CA GLU A 382 21.09 37.23 1.90
C GLU A 382 19.79 36.62 2.45
N VAL A 383 19.82 35.34 2.83
CA VAL A 383 18.73 34.65 3.57
C VAL A 383 18.49 35.29 4.95
N GLY A 384 19.54 35.53 5.73
CA GLY A 384 19.45 36.15 7.06
C GLY A 384 18.92 37.58 7.03
N GLN A 385 19.34 38.37 6.02
CA GLN A 385 18.75 39.68 5.77
C GLN A 385 17.26 39.59 5.41
N ALA A 386 16.87 38.65 4.54
CA ALA A 386 15.47 38.46 4.16
C ALA A 386 14.58 38.02 5.33
N ILE A 387 15.06 37.11 6.18
CA ILE A 387 14.40 36.71 7.43
C ILE A 387 14.13 37.95 8.30
N LYS A 388 15.16 38.76 8.54
CA LYS A 388 15.08 39.98 9.36
C LYS A 388 14.16 41.06 8.78
N GLU A 389 14.20 41.28 7.46
CA GLU A 389 13.41 42.27 6.73
C GLU A 389 11.97 41.81 6.41
N SER A 390 11.66 40.53 6.65
CA SER A 390 10.30 40.00 6.48
C SER A 390 9.32 40.50 7.54
N GLY A 391 9.81 40.84 8.73
CA GLY A 391 8.99 41.13 9.91
C GLY A 391 8.32 39.91 10.56
N VAL A 392 8.49 38.70 9.99
CA VAL A 392 7.91 37.46 10.53
C VAL A 392 8.65 37.06 11.82
N PRO A 393 7.96 36.78 12.94
CA PRO A 393 8.60 36.37 14.18
C PRO A 393 9.45 35.10 14.01
N ARG A 394 10.73 35.15 14.40
CA ARG A 394 11.68 34.02 14.28
C ARG A 394 11.16 32.69 14.85
N LYS A 395 10.28 32.73 15.85
CA LYS A 395 9.64 31.53 16.45
C LYS A 395 8.75 30.74 15.47
N GLU A 396 8.19 31.41 14.45
CA GLU A 396 7.35 30.78 13.44
C GLU A 396 8.18 30.15 12.31
N ILE A 397 9.39 30.66 12.07
CA ILE A 397 10.24 30.26 10.95
C ILE A 397 11.07 29.04 11.34
N PHE A 398 10.86 27.91 10.68
CA PHE A 398 11.77 26.79 10.61
C PHE A 398 12.92 27.14 9.65
N VAL A 399 14.17 26.91 10.07
CA VAL A 399 15.35 27.13 9.22
C VAL A 399 16.20 25.87 9.20
N THR A 400 16.44 25.33 8.01
CA THR A 400 17.45 24.29 7.77
C THR A 400 18.72 24.96 7.24
N THR A 401 19.87 24.64 7.82
CA THR A 401 21.18 24.83 7.19
C THR A 401 21.98 23.51 7.23
N LYS A 402 23.14 23.46 6.58
CA LYS A 402 23.90 22.23 6.35
C LYS A 402 25.40 22.45 6.55
N LEU A 403 26.06 21.44 7.10
CA LEU A 403 27.51 21.35 7.18
C LEU A 403 28.07 21.10 5.78
N ALA A 404 28.92 22.00 5.28
CA ALA A 404 29.59 21.81 4.00
C ALA A 404 30.70 20.75 4.12
N GLN A 405 30.97 20.04 3.02
CA GLN A 405 31.88 18.88 2.91
C GLN A 405 33.30 19.08 3.46
N THR A 406 33.74 20.34 3.63
CA THR A 406 35.05 20.72 4.19
C THR A 406 35.08 20.83 5.72
N TRP A 407 33.96 20.59 6.42
CA TRP A 407 33.79 20.83 7.87
C TRP A 407 33.39 19.58 8.68
N HIS A 408 33.59 18.37 8.12
CA HIS A 408 33.12 17.13 8.74
C HIS A 408 34.03 16.60 9.87
N ASN A 409 35.20 17.21 10.08
CA ASN A 409 36.10 16.90 11.18
C ASN A 409 35.40 17.18 12.52
N PRO A 410 35.34 16.22 13.47
CA PRO A 410 34.61 16.37 14.74
C PRO A 410 34.99 17.57 15.62
N SER A 411 36.14 18.23 15.42
CA SER A 411 36.49 19.49 16.08
C SER A 411 35.81 20.72 15.49
N ASP A 412 35.45 20.67 14.20
CA ASP A 412 35.17 21.86 13.39
C ASP A 412 33.65 22.05 13.19
N VAL A 413 32.87 20.98 13.35
CA VAL A 413 31.40 20.92 13.27
C VAL A 413 30.68 21.99 14.11
N GLU A 414 31.20 22.34 15.30
CA GLU A 414 30.60 23.38 16.14
C GLU A 414 30.84 24.80 15.60
N GLU A 415 32.01 25.06 15.01
CA GLU A 415 32.32 26.37 14.42
C GLU A 415 31.68 26.56 13.03
N ALA A 416 31.55 25.48 12.24
CA ALA A 416 30.75 25.49 11.01
C ALA A 416 29.32 26.00 11.26
N LEU A 417 28.69 25.52 12.33
CA LEU A 417 27.38 26.01 12.75
C LEU A 417 27.47 27.45 13.29
N ASN A 418 28.45 27.80 14.12
CA ASN A 418 28.62 29.19 14.59
C ASN A 418 28.72 30.19 13.43
N GLN A 419 29.50 29.86 12.39
CA GLN A 419 29.64 30.67 11.19
C GLN A 419 28.30 30.81 10.44
N SER A 420 27.57 29.71 10.24
CA SER A 420 26.27 29.72 9.58
C SER A 420 25.25 30.56 10.35
N LEU A 421 25.14 30.35 11.68
CA LEU A 421 24.24 31.10 12.57
C LEU A 421 24.54 32.60 12.58
N LYS A 422 25.83 32.98 12.66
CA LYS A 422 26.29 34.36 12.58
C LYS A 422 25.96 35.01 11.22
N THR A 423 26.08 34.25 10.14
CA THR A 423 25.83 34.71 8.78
C THR A 423 24.32 34.89 8.51
N LEU A 424 23.50 33.95 8.98
CA LEU A 424 22.03 34.02 9.00
C LEU A 424 21.47 35.07 9.98
N GLN A 425 22.29 35.67 10.84
CA GLN A 425 21.87 36.58 11.93
C GLN A 425 20.88 35.93 12.91
N LEU A 426 21.12 34.67 13.30
CA LEU A 426 20.25 33.88 14.18
C LEU A 426 20.89 33.61 15.55
N ASP A 427 20.40 34.27 16.59
CA ASP A 427 20.89 34.12 17.95
C ASP A 427 20.45 32.81 18.63
N TYR A 428 21.43 31.98 18.99
CA TYR A 428 21.25 30.82 19.87
C TYR A 428 21.70 31.05 21.31
N GLY A 429 22.21 32.26 21.62
CA GLY A 429 22.76 32.61 22.92
C GLY A 429 21.84 32.35 24.12
N ASN A 430 22.49 31.93 25.22
CA ASN A 430 21.99 31.74 26.58
C ASN A 430 20.83 30.74 26.81
N TYR A 431 21.21 29.65 27.48
CA TYR A 431 20.39 28.51 27.86
C TYR A 431 19.71 28.74 29.22
N LYS A 432 18.40 29.01 29.23
CA LYS A 432 17.44 28.57 30.28
C LYS A 432 15.98 29.02 30.08
N GLN A 433 15.71 30.08 29.31
CA GLN A 433 14.36 30.68 29.26
C GLN A 433 13.71 30.69 27.85
N CYS A 434 14.46 30.39 26.79
CA CYS A 434 14.02 30.50 25.39
C CYS A 434 13.92 29.13 24.68
N SER A 435 13.31 28.13 25.34
CA SER A 435 13.10 26.78 24.78
C SER A 435 11.83 26.68 23.93
N ALA A 436 10.72 27.28 24.37
CA ALA A 436 9.36 27.13 23.83
C ALA A 436 9.06 27.93 22.54
N GLY A 437 10.05 28.17 21.68
CA GLY A 437 9.85 29.07 20.53
C GLY A 437 11.03 29.24 19.57
N ARG A 438 11.83 28.20 19.33
CA ARG A 438 12.89 28.19 18.30
C ARG A 438 12.84 26.87 17.53
N LYS A 439 12.61 26.93 16.21
CA LYS A 439 12.56 25.78 15.28
C LYS A 439 13.76 25.81 14.33
N SER A 440 14.44 24.68 14.13
CA SER A 440 15.60 24.53 13.23
C SER A 440 16.09 23.10 13.06
N THR A 441 16.76 22.83 11.93
CA THR A 441 17.57 21.62 11.68
C THR A 441 18.96 22.02 11.18
N VAL A 442 19.96 21.21 11.52
CA VAL A 442 21.27 21.21 10.84
C VAL A 442 21.49 19.82 10.25
N THR A 443 21.76 19.71 8.94
CA THR A 443 22.10 18.42 8.33
C THR A 443 23.58 18.31 8.00
N ASN A 444 24.12 17.09 7.99
CA ASN A 444 25.28 16.80 7.16
C ASN A 444 24.82 16.92 5.68
N GLU A 445 25.53 17.66 4.82
CA GLU A 445 25.07 17.94 3.44
C GLU A 445 25.29 16.77 2.47
N TYR A 446 26.35 15.99 2.69
CA TYR A 446 26.78 14.86 1.87
C TYR A 446 27.55 13.84 2.73
N PRO A 447 27.59 12.54 2.37
CA PRO A 447 28.40 11.57 3.10
C PRO A 447 29.92 11.77 2.89
N GLU A 448 30.34 12.29 1.73
CA GLU A 448 31.74 12.54 1.42
C GLU A 448 32.30 13.85 2.00
N CYS A 449 33.60 13.83 2.25
CA CYS A 449 34.37 14.90 2.85
C CYS A 449 35.42 15.39 1.85
N LEU A 450 35.58 16.71 1.72
CA LEU A 450 36.48 17.33 0.75
C LEU A 450 37.59 18.11 1.46
N SER A 451 38.81 18.07 0.94
CA SER A 451 39.92 18.85 1.48
C SER A 451 39.74 20.34 1.20
N GLY A 452 39.93 21.19 2.21
CA GLY A 452 39.78 22.64 2.06
C GLY A 452 40.14 23.43 3.33
N PRO A 453 40.42 24.74 3.22
CA PRO A 453 40.52 25.60 4.39
C PRO A 453 39.12 25.82 5.02
N LEU A 454 39.09 25.96 6.34
CA LEU A 454 37.89 26.21 7.15
C LEU A 454 37.37 27.66 7.02
N PHE A 455 37.14 28.12 5.78
CA PHE A 455 36.54 29.41 5.45
C PHE A 455 35.85 29.35 4.09
N ASP A 456 34.67 30.00 3.99
CA ASP A 456 33.90 30.16 2.74
C ASP A 456 33.59 28.83 2.01
N ALA A 457 33.61 27.70 2.73
CA ALA A 457 33.47 26.34 2.20
C ALA A 457 34.35 26.04 0.96
N PHE A 458 35.57 26.60 0.91
CA PHE A 458 36.44 26.48 -0.27
C PHE A 458 36.98 25.06 -0.44
N THR A 459 36.72 24.45 -1.60
CA THR A 459 37.21 23.11 -1.97
C THR A 459 38.56 23.19 -2.69
N LEU A 460 39.59 22.48 -2.21
CA LEU A 460 40.81 22.24 -2.98
C LEU A 460 40.52 21.31 -4.16
N ARG A 461 41.21 21.54 -5.29
CA ARG A 461 40.98 20.81 -6.55
C ARG A 461 42.29 20.32 -7.16
N HIS A 462 42.24 19.15 -7.78
CA HIS A 462 43.30 18.62 -8.64
C HIS A 462 43.45 19.51 -9.90
N PRO A 463 44.58 19.43 -10.64
CA PRO A 463 44.79 20.22 -11.86
C PRO A 463 43.75 19.98 -12.98
N ASN A 464 43.01 18.86 -12.94
CA ASN A 464 41.90 18.54 -13.84
C ASN A 464 40.55 19.18 -13.43
N GLY A 465 40.50 19.91 -12.31
CA GLY A 465 39.30 20.56 -11.78
C GLY A 465 38.42 19.69 -10.85
N LYS A 466 38.69 18.39 -10.70
CA LYS A 466 38.01 17.54 -9.70
C LYS A 466 38.38 17.98 -8.27
N PRO A 467 37.46 17.87 -7.29
CA PRO A 467 37.75 18.17 -5.89
C PRO A 467 38.71 17.12 -5.29
N ILE A 468 39.54 17.53 -4.33
CA ILE A 468 40.36 16.60 -3.56
C ILE A 468 39.50 16.00 -2.44
N ILE A 469 39.41 14.68 -2.38
CA ILE A 469 38.62 13.94 -1.39
C ILE A 469 39.46 13.69 -0.14
N ASP A 470 38.91 13.95 1.04
CA ASP A 470 39.45 13.41 2.29
C ASP A 470 38.86 12.02 2.52
N HIS A 471 39.55 10.99 2.02
CA HIS A 471 39.07 9.61 2.11
C HIS A 471 39.05 9.06 3.55
N GLU A 472 39.88 9.56 4.47
CA GLU A 472 39.85 9.10 5.87
C GLU A 472 38.66 9.70 6.60
N LEU A 473 38.44 11.01 6.46
CA LEU A 473 37.29 11.68 7.05
C LEU A 473 35.97 11.23 6.42
N SER A 474 35.96 10.90 5.12
CA SER A 474 34.79 10.32 4.41
C SER A 474 34.45 8.90 4.88
N ARG A 475 35.36 8.20 5.56
CA ARG A 475 35.07 6.94 6.28
C ARG A 475 34.66 7.15 7.74
N ALA A 476 34.88 8.36 8.27
CA ALA A 476 34.63 8.73 9.66
C ALA A 476 33.34 9.57 9.87
N TYR A 477 32.37 9.49 8.95
CA TYR A 477 31.08 10.18 9.11
C TYR A 477 30.29 9.80 10.39
N PRO A 478 30.42 8.61 11.01
CA PRO A 478 29.82 8.35 12.33
C PRO A 478 30.44 9.23 13.45
N GLN A 479 31.72 9.58 13.35
CA GLN A 479 32.39 10.49 14.27
C GLN A 479 31.94 11.94 14.03
N THR A 480 31.69 12.32 12.77
CA THR A 480 31.00 13.59 12.43
C THR A 480 29.62 13.64 13.06
N TRP A 481 28.84 12.55 13.00
CA TRP A 481 27.53 12.44 13.64
C TRP A 481 27.61 12.65 15.16
N GLN A 482 28.57 11.99 15.84
CA GLN A 482 28.81 12.17 17.27
C GLN A 482 29.23 13.60 17.66
N ALA A 483 29.77 14.40 16.73
CA ALA A 483 29.96 15.83 16.92
C ALA A 483 28.66 16.62 16.70
N MET A 484 27.84 16.25 15.70
CA MET A 484 26.52 16.86 15.47
C MET A 484 25.58 16.70 16.67
N GLU A 485 25.60 15.57 17.38
CA GLU A 485 24.76 15.39 18.58
C GLU A 485 24.99 16.48 19.64
N LYS A 486 26.23 16.94 19.80
CA LYS A 486 26.62 17.99 20.76
C LYS A 486 26.01 19.35 20.40
N LEU A 487 25.60 19.55 19.15
CA LEU A 487 24.86 20.74 18.71
C LEU A 487 23.43 20.77 19.29
N VAL A 488 22.85 19.60 19.59
CA VAL A 488 21.57 19.47 20.29
C VAL A 488 21.78 19.66 21.80
N ASP A 489 22.80 19.03 22.39
CA ASP A 489 23.11 19.16 23.83
C ASP A 489 23.41 20.61 24.24
N SER A 490 24.18 21.33 23.42
CA SER A 490 24.46 22.77 23.58
C SER A 490 23.26 23.67 23.22
N GLY A 491 22.19 23.11 22.65
CA GLY A 491 20.98 23.83 22.24
C GLY A 491 21.15 24.72 21.01
N LYS A 492 22.23 24.55 20.22
CA LYS A 492 22.50 25.30 18.99
C LYS A 492 21.67 24.83 17.78
N SER A 493 21.16 23.60 17.83
CA SER A 493 20.08 23.14 16.95
C SER A 493 18.97 22.48 17.76
N ARG A 494 17.77 22.38 17.17
CA ARG A 494 16.69 21.53 17.71
C ARG A 494 16.75 20.11 17.14
N LEU A 495 16.90 20.00 15.84
CA LEU A 495 17.05 18.73 15.14
C LEU A 495 18.42 18.64 14.47
N ILE A 496 18.92 17.42 14.31
CA ILE A 496 20.05 17.10 13.43
C ILE A 496 19.63 16.03 12.45
N GLY A 497 20.20 16.05 11.25
CA GLY A 497 19.87 15.10 10.19
C GLY A 497 21.00 14.90 9.19
N VAL A 498 20.70 14.15 8.13
CA VAL A 498 21.60 13.87 7.03
C VAL A 498 21.00 14.35 5.71
N SER A 499 21.81 14.39 4.66
CA SER A 499 21.39 14.72 3.31
C SER A 499 22.20 13.89 2.33
N ASN A 500 21.54 13.35 1.29
CA ASN A 500 22.15 12.47 0.30
C ASN A 500 22.71 11.14 0.86
N PHE A 501 22.20 10.66 2.01
CA PHE A 501 22.61 9.39 2.63
C PHE A 501 21.76 8.20 2.13
N SER A 502 22.43 7.09 1.83
CA SER A 502 21.83 5.79 1.48
C SER A 502 21.51 4.93 2.73
N ILE A 503 20.69 3.89 2.58
CA ILE A 503 20.18 3.05 3.68
C ILE A 503 21.33 2.46 4.51
N ILE A 504 22.37 1.90 3.87
CA ILE A 504 23.52 1.34 4.60
C ILE A 504 24.31 2.39 5.39
N LYS A 505 24.43 3.61 4.87
CA LYS A 505 25.15 4.71 5.54
C LYS A 505 24.36 5.23 6.75
N ILE A 506 23.03 5.24 6.66
CA ILE A 506 22.16 5.54 7.82
C ILE A 506 22.26 4.43 8.87
N LYS A 507 22.26 3.15 8.47
CA LYS A 507 22.40 2.01 9.40
C LYS A 507 23.68 2.11 10.23
N ARG A 508 24.82 2.43 9.61
CA ARG A 508 26.10 2.62 10.32
C ARG A 508 26.11 3.83 11.27
N ILE A 509 25.35 4.89 10.97
CA ILE A 509 25.09 5.94 11.97
C ILE A 509 24.27 5.37 13.14
N LEU A 510 23.17 4.67 12.87
CA LEU A 510 22.26 4.13 13.88
C LEU A 510 22.91 3.10 14.82
N GLU A 511 23.97 2.40 14.40
CA GLU A 511 24.78 1.52 15.27
C GLU A 511 25.41 2.25 16.48
N ASN A 512 25.74 3.54 16.33
CA ASN A 512 26.52 4.31 17.29
C ASN A 512 25.87 5.64 17.70
N ALA A 513 24.68 5.95 17.18
CA ALA A 513 23.93 7.18 17.45
C ALA A 513 23.10 7.07 18.73
N ARG A 514 23.30 8.03 19.64
CA ARG A 514 22.40 8.29 20.78
C ARG A 514 21.22 9.17 20.34
N ILE A 515 21.47 10.11 19.44
CA ILE A 515 20.43 10.93 18.79
C ILE A 515 20.29 10.41 17.36
N ARG A 516 19.14 9.82 17.04
CA ARG A 516 18.82 9.35 15.69
C ARG A 516 18.69 10.53 14.71
N PRO A 517 19.08 10.38 13.42
CA PRO A 517 18.82 11.41 12.42
C PRO A 517 17.33 11.74 12.35
N ALA A 518 16.97 13.00 12.57
CA ALA A 518 15.58 13.44 12.52
C ALA A 518 15.07 13.57 11.07
N VAL A 519 15.97 13.87 10.14
CA VAL A 519 15.67 14.09 8.71
C VAL A 519 16.74 13.43 7.85
N ASN A 520 16.36 12.87 6.70
CA ASN A 520 17.23 12.64 5.54
C ASN A 520 16.71 13.48 4.37
N GLN A 521 17.50 14.47 3.91
CA GLN A 521 17.14 15.28 2.76
C GLN A 521 17.72 14.68 1.48
N VAL A 522 16.88 14.38 0.48
CA VAL A 522 17.32 13.66 -0.73
C VAL A 522 16.57 14.14 -1.97
N GLU A 523 17.16 13.91 -3.14
CA GLU A 523 16.49 14.08 -4.43
C GLU A 523 15.27 13.15 -4.48
N MET A 524 14.06 13.69 -4.59
CA MET A 524 12.86 12.86 -4.70
C MET A 524 11.76 13.53 -5.51
N HIS A 525 11.37 12.84 -6.58
CA HIS A 525 10.32 13.20 -7.54
C HIS A 525 9.87 11.93 -8.26
N PRO A 526 8.80 11.93 -9.09
CA PRO A 526 8.27 10.69 -9.68
C PRO A 526 9.26 9.91 -10.56
N TYR A 527 10.30 10.55 -11.08
CA TYR A 527 11.35 9.90 -11.88
C TYR A 527 12.42 9.24 -10.99
N LEU A 528 12.39 9.50 -9.68
CA LEU A 528 13.29 8.97 -8.66
C LEU A 528 12.53 8.85 -7.32
N PRO A 529 11.56 7.94 -7.21
CA PRO A 529 10.66 7.91 -6.06
C PRO A 529 11.32 7.38 -4.76
N GLN A 530 12.46 6.69 -4.87
CA GLN A 530 13.26 6.11 -3.78
C GLN A 530 12.40 5.41 -2.70
N GLN A 531 11.50 4.51 -3.11
CA GLN A 531 10.50 3.89 -2.22
C GLN A 531 11.14 3.10 -1.07
N GLU A 532 12.14 2.26 -1.34
CA GLU A 532 12.85 1.48 -0.30
C GLU A 532 13.50 2.38 0.77
N LEU A 533 14.06 3.53 0.36
CA LEU A 533 14.64 4.52 1.27
C LEU A 533 13.56 5.22 2.10
N LEU A 534 12.40 5.54 1.50
CA LEU A 534 11.25 6.10 2.20
C LEU A 534 10.68 5.12 3.23
N ASP A 535 10.50 3.85 2.87
CA ASP A 535 9.97 2.81 3.76
C ASP A 535 10.91 2.55 4.94
N PHE A 536 12.22 2.46 4.67
CA PHE A 536 13.26 2.35 5.70
C PHE A 536 13.29 3.57 6.64
N CYS A 537 13.33 4.79 6.09
CA CYS A 537 13.37 6.00 6.92
C CYS A 537 12.09 6.16 7.75
N THR A 538 10.92 5.85 7.18
CA THR A 538 9.64 5.84 7.91
C THR A 538 9.68 4.85 9.08
N THR A 539 10.21 3.64 8.85
CA THR A 539 10.36 2.61 9.89
C THR A 539 11.30 3.06 11.02
N GLU A 540 12.44 3.68 10.70
CA GLU A 540 13.41 4.18 11.68
C GLU A 540 13.04 5.55 12.31
N ARG A 541 11.88 6.11 11.92
CA ARG A 541 11.34 7.44 12.31
C ARG A 541 12.22 8.63 11.89
N ILE A 542 12.82 8.51 10.72
CA ILE A 542 13.62 9.53 10.04
C ILE A 542 12.72 10.19 8.97
N HIS A 543 12.47 11.49 9.08
CA HIS A 543 11.61 12.17 8.13
C HIS A 543 12.33 12.42 6.79
N ILE A 544 11.63 12.35 5.66
CA ILE A 544 12.21 12.71 4.36
C ILE A 544 11.85 14.15 4.00
N THR A 545 12.86 14.89 3.56
CA THR A 545 12.67 16.15 2.82
C THR A 545 13.14 15.97 1.37
N ALA A 546 12.23 16.09 0.42
CA ALA A 546 12.53 16.09 -1.01
C ALA A 546 13.18 17.42 -1.42
N HIS A 547 14.46 17.35 -1.79
CA HIS A 547 15.11 18.40 -2.58
C HIS A 547 14.89 18.11 -4.08
N GLN A 548 15.03 19.17 -4.89
CA GLN A 548 14.74 19.18 -6.34
C GLN A 548 13.34 18.64 -6.78
N PRO A 549 12.23 18.82 -6.02
CA PRO A 549 10.97 18.07 -6.23
C PRO A 549 10.17 18.42 -7.51
N LEU A 550 10.67 19.33 -8.35
CA LEU A 550 10.00 19.86 -9.54
C LEU A 550 10.88 19.76 -10.80
N GLU A 551 11.85 20.67 -10.93
CA GLU A 551 12.82 20.74 -12.03
C GLU A 551 14.00 21.64 -11.67
N ASP A 552 14.56 21.49 -10.46
CA ASP A 552 15.81 22.17 -10.12
C ASP A 552 16.98 21.37 -10.69
N ARG A 553 17.57 21.87 -11.79
CA ARG A 553 18.77 21.27 -12.39
C ARG A 553 19.99 21.57 -11.51
N PRO A 554 20.77 20.57 -11.08
CA PRO A 554 22.01 20.81 -10.38
C PRO A 554 23.10 21.26 -11.37
N VAL A 555 24.22 21.76 -10.82
CA VAL A 555 25.33 22.29 -11.63
C VAL A 555 25.88 21.23 -12.58
N ALA A 556 26.26 21.63 -13.80
CA ALA A 556 26.58 20.70 -14.89
C ALA A 556 27.64 19.63 -14.54
N ALA A 557 28.55 19.93 -13.61
CA ALA A 557 29.58 19.00 -13.15
C ALA A 557 29.06 17.76 -12.40
N VAL A 558 27.80 17.76 -11.94
CA VAL A 558 27.14 16.65 -11.22
C VAL A 558 25.77 16.30 -11.83
N ASN A 559 25.52 16.73 -13.08
CA ASN A 559 24.24 16.58 -13.76
C ASN A 559 24.34 15.64 -14.97
N LEU A 560 24.51 14.35 -14.68
CA LEU A 560 24.76 13.30 -15.68
C LEU A 560 23.56 13.07 -16.62
N ASN A 561 22.34 13.43 -16.20
CA ASN A 561 21.11 13.34 -16.99
C ASN A 561 20.64 14.73 -17.49
N SER A 562 21.57 15.66 -17.75
CA SER A 562 21.25 17.03 -18.18
C SER A 562 20.62 17.15 -19.57
N ASP A 563 20.74 16.09 -20.39
CA ASP A 563 20.06 15.89 -21.67
C ASP A 563 18.56 15.56 -21.52
N ARG A 564 18.18 14.93 -20.39
CA ARG A 564 16.79 14.60 -20.07
C ARG A 564 16.07 15.83 -19.51
N PRO A 565 14.80 16.07 -19.90
CA PRO A 565 13.99 17.08 -19.23
C PRO A 565 13.73 16.67 -17.78
N GLY A 566 13.65 17.64 -16.87
CA GLY A 566 13.20 17.39 -15.49
C GLY A 566 11.67 17.18 -15.42
N PRO A 567 11.15 16.64 -14.30
CA PRO A 567 9.74 16.27 -14.16
C PRO A 567 8.73 17.37 -14.50
N LEU A 568 9.05 18.67 -14.32
CA LEU A 568 8.15 19.76 -14.70
C LEU A 568 8.15 20.12 -16.20
N LEU A 569 9.24 19.85 -16.94
CA LEU A 569 9.40 20.27 -18.34
C LEU A 569 9.22 19.16 -19.38
N ASP A 570 9.30 17.89 -18.98
CA ASP A 570 9.13 16.77 -19.89
C ASP A 570 7.85 16.91 -20.74
N PRO A 571 7.87 16.71 -22.06
CA PRO A 571 6.65 16.73 -22.89
C PRO A 571 5.52 15.81 -22.38
N ILE A 572 5.85 14.76 -21.62
CA ILE A 572 4.92 13.83 -20.93
C ILE A 572 4.31 14.47 -19.65
N VAL A 573 4.66 15.72 -19.33
CA VAL A 573 4.20 16.48 -18.15
C VAL A 573 3.85 17.94 -18.47
N SER A 574 4.48 18.57 -19.46
CA SER A 574 4.45 20.03 -19.67
C SER A 574 3.46 20.51 -20.74
N SER A 575 2.93 19.62 -21.60
CA SER A 575 2.11 20.03 -22.76
C SER A 575 0.93 19.11 -23.06
N ALA A 576 -0.28 19.61 -22.85
CA ALA A 576 -1.51 18.96 -23.34
C ALA A 576 -1.72 19.12 -24.88
N ALA A 577 -0.90 19.94 -25.55
CA ALA A 577 -1.04 20.23 -26.98
C ALA A 577 -0.10 19.39 -27.88
N SER A 578 0.96 18.81 -27.30
CA SER A 578 1.96 18.02 -28.03
C SER A 578 1.58 16.53 -28.20
N LEU A 579 0.44 16.11 -27.65
CA LEU A 579 0.10 14.70 -27.43
C LEU A 579 -0.32 13.91 -28.67
N ASN A 580 -0.52 14.56 -29.83
CA ASN A 580 -1.08 13.94 -31.04
C ASN A 580 -0.27 12.76 -31.62
N ASN A 581 0.97 12.53 -31.16
CA ASN A 581 1.83 11.42 -31.58
C ASN A 581 2.28 10.49 -30.43
N MET A 582 1.77 10.65 -29.21
CA MET A 582 2.08 9.74 -28.09
C MET A 582 1.13 8.53 -28.06
N PRO A 583 1.59 7.33 -27.67
CA PRO A 583 0.72 6.17 -27.53
C PRO A 583 -0.34 6.38 -26.44
N THR A 584 -1.59 6.08 -26.76
CA THR A 584 -2.80 6.41 -25.99
C THR A 584 -3.00 5.61 -24.69
N SER A 585 -1.95 4.95 -24.19
CA SER A 585 -1.93 4.14 -22.97
C SER A 585 -1.22 4.80 -21.77
N LEU A 586 -0.51 5.92 -21.98
CA LEU A 586 0.19 6.67 -20.93
C LEU A 586 -0.59 7.93 -20.55
N TYR A 587 -0.91 8.08 -19.26
CA TYR A 587 -1.46 9.31 -18.70
C TYR A 587 -0.34 10.29 -18.36
N THR A 588 -0.48 11.56 -18.73
CA THR A 588 0.50 12.60 -18.37
C THR A 588 0.23 13.17 -16.98
N ILE A 589 1.26 13.77 -16.34
CA ILE A 589 1.03 14.62 -15.15
C ILE A 589 0.19 15.85 -15.53
N ALA A 590 0.24 16.33 -16.77
CA ALA A 590 -0.66 17.38 -17.27
C ALA A 590 -2.13 16.94 -17.22
N ASP A 591 -2.47 15.71 -17.61
CA ASP A 591 -3.84 15.17 -17.53
C ASP A 591 -4.32 15.06 -16.09
N ILE A 592 -3.44 14.61 -15.19
CA ILE A 592 -3.71 14.50 -13.75
C ILE A 592 -4.00 15.89 -13.18
N ALA A 593 -3.06 16.82 -13.33
CA ALA A 593 -3.16 18.20 -12.88
C ALA A 593 -4.44 18.89 -13.42
N LYS A 594 -4.72 18.72 -14.72
CA LYS A 594 -5.94 19.23 -15.37
C LYS A 594 -7.21 18.61 -14.78
N SER A 595 -7.21 17.32 -14.46
CA SER A 595 -8.39 16.62 -13.90
C SER A 595 -8.72 17.05 -12.46
N ILE A 596 -7.73 17.53 -11.70
CA ILE A 596 -7.92 18.09 -10.34
C ILE A 596 -8.00 19.62 -10.31
N GLY A 597 -7.92 20.30 -11.45
CA GLY A 597 -7.98 21.77 -11.54
C GLY A 597 -6.74 22.49 -11.00
N LYS A 598 -5.55 21.87 -11.12
CA LYS A 598 -4.26 22.38 -10.60
C LYS A 598 -3.18 22.39 -11.70
N SER A 599 -1.99 22.89 -11.36
CA SER A 599 -0.82 22.82 -12.24
C SER A 599 -0.04 21.49 -12.10
N PRO A 600 0.82 21.14 -13.09
CA PRO A 600 1.76 20.03 -12.95
C PRO A 600 2.68 20.15 -11.73
N ALA A 601 3.10 21.37 -11.35
CA ALA A 601 3.91 21.59 -10.16
C ALA A 601 3.13 21.28 -8.88
N GLN A 602 1.87 21.71 -8.80
CA GLN A 602 0.99 21.38 -7.68
C GLN A 602 0.72 19.87 -7.58
N ALA A 603 0.57 19.16 -8.70
CA ALA A 603 0.44 17.71 -8.69
C ALA A 603 1.72 17.01 -8.18
N LEU A 604 2.90 17.43 -8.66
CA LEU A 604 4.21 16.92 -8.22
C LEU A 604 4.45 17.10 -6.71
N LEU A 605 4.16 18.29 -6.18
CA LEU A 605 4.34 18.58 -4.74
C LEU A 605 3.28 17.86 -3.88
N SER A 606 2.03 17.79 -4.35
CA SER A 606 0.95 17.08 -3.64
C SER A 606 1.25 15.58 -3.54
N TRP A 607 1.81 14.97 -4.60
CA TRP A 607 2.27 13.59 -4.59
C TRP A 607 3.34 13.31 -3.53
N ALA A 608 4.29 14.24 -3.34
CA ALA A 608 5.30 14.10 -2.28
C ALA A 608 4.69 14.23 -0.88
N LEU A 609 3.88 15.27 -0.63
CA LEU A 609 3.21 15.45 0.68
C LEU A 609 2.35 14.24 1.06
N GLN A 610 1.63 13.67 0.09
CA GLN A 610 0.76 12.50 0.27
C GLN A 610 1.53 11.17 0.46
N ARG A 611 2.85 11.17 0.23
CA ARG A 611 3.78 10.08 0.61
C ARG A 611 4.45 10.32 1.97
N GLY A 612 4.03 11.33 2.74
CA GLY A 612 4.63 11.69 4.02
C GLY A 612 5.93 12.50 3.91
N VAL A 613 6.21 13.07 2.74
CA VAL A 613 7.49 13.72 2.41
C VAL A 613 7.33 15.24 2.40
N SER A 614 8.14 15.98 3.17
CA SER A 614 8.23 17.43 3.04
C SER A 614 8.97 17.84 1.77
N VAL A 615 8.66 19.00 1.21
CA VAL A 615 9.21 19.47 -0.07
C VAL A 615 9.86 20.85 0.09
N VAL A 616 11.00 21.07 -0.55
CA VAL A 616 11.69 22.39 -0.56
C VAL A 616 11.84 22.98 -1.97
N PRO A 617 10.76 23.15 -2.75
CA PRO A 617 10.83 23.74 -4.09
C PRO A 617 11.37 25.17 -4.04
N LYS A 618 12.13 25.56 -5.07
CA LYS A 618 12.71 26.90 -5.22
C LYS A 618 12.13 27.61 -6.45
N THR A 619 11.92 28.91 -6.33
CA THR A 619 11.43 29.78 -7.42
C THR A 619 11.77 31.24 -7.14
N VAL A 620 11.99 32.05 -8.19
CA VAL A 620 12.08 33.52 -8.09
C VAL A 620 10.80 34.22 -8.58
N GLN A 621 9.84 33.47 -9.13
CA GLN A 621 8.55 33.97 -9.61
C GLN A 621 7.52 33.94 -8.48
N ALA A 622 6.88 35.07 -8.19
CA ALA A 622 6.00 35.24 -7.03
C ALA A 622 4.73 34.38 -7.12
N ASP A 623 4.12 34.28 -8.30
CA ASP A 623 2.89 33.51 -8.50
C ASP A 623 3.12 32.02 -8.20
N ARG A 624 4.27 31.48 -8.65
CA ARG A 624 4.72 30.11 -8.32
C ARG A 624 4.93 29.88 -6.81
N MET A 625 5.23 30.91 -6.02
CA MET A 625 5.36 30.79 -4.55
C MET A 625 3.99 30.60 -3.89
N VAL A 626 2.94 31.22 -4.44
CA VAL A 626 1.56 30.99 -3.97
C VAL A 626 1.09 29.62 -4.44
N GLU A 627 1.23 29.35 -5.74
CA GLU A 627 0.89 28.11 -6.42
C GLU A 627 1.45 26.86 -5.70
N ASN A 628 2.76 26.86 -5.38
CA ASN A 628 3.45 25.76 -4.70
C ASN A 628 2.96 25.48 -3.27
N ARG A 629 2.14 26.36 -2.68
CA ARG A 629 1.50 26.14 -1.37
C ARG A 629 0.01 25.83 -1.46
N GLU A 630 -0.66 26.16 -2.56
CA GLU A 630 -2.08 25.84 -2.80
C GLU A 630 -2.26 24.39 -3.29
N LEU A 631 -1.66 23.44 -2.58
CA LEU A 631 -1.66 22.01 -2.89
C LEU A 631 -3.02 21.36 -2.59
N SER A 632 -3.26 20.15 -3.09
CA SER A 632 -4.53 19.43 -2.88
C SER A 632 -4.33 17.92 -3.04
N ARG A 633 -4.95 17.12 -2.15
CA ARG A 633 -4.84 15.65 -2.16
C ARG A 633 -5.18 15.11 -3.55
N LEU A 634 -4.27 14.31 -4.11
CA LEU A 634 -4.50 13.57 -5.35
C LEU A 634 -5.44 12.39 -5.07
N SER A 635 -6.22 11.97 -6.06
CA SER A 635 -6.93 10.69 -5.92
C SER A 635 -5.93 9.53 -5.89
N ASP A 636 -6.28 8.42 -5.26
CA ASP A 636 -5.36 7.27 -5.16
C ASP A 636 -5.08 6.65 -6.54
N LYS A 637 -6.03 6.80 -7.47
CA LYS A 637 -5.85 6.50 -8.91
C LYS A 637 -4.77 7.38 -9.55
N ASP A 638 -4.67 8.65 -9.15
CA ASP A 638 -3.68 9.58 -9.68
C ASP A 638 -2.32 9.42 -9.02
N MET A 639 -2.27 9.15 -7.71
CA MET A 639 -1.06 8.66 -7.04
C MET A 639 -0.50 7.42 -7.73
N ALA A 640 -1.36 6.44 -8.05
CA ALA A 640 -0.97 5.22 -8.74
C ALA A 640 -0.50 5.45 -10.19
N LYS A 641 -0.99 6.48 -10.90
CA LYS A 641 -0.42 6.89 -12.19
C LYS A 641 0.98 7.48 -12.02
N ILE A 642 1.15 8.42 -11.08
CA ILE A 642 2.44 9.12 -10.88
C ILE A 642 3.53 8.16 -10.42
N ASN A 643 3.21 7.23 -9.51
CA ASN A 643 4.14 6.19 -9.05
C ASN A 643 4.68 5.32 -10.21
N LYS A 644 3.90 5.14 -11.29
CA LYS A 644 4.27 4.31 -12.45
C LYS A 644 5.11 5.02 -13.50
N ILE A 645 5.37 6.32 -13.35
CA ILE A 645 6.18 7.05 -14.34
C ILE A 645 7.60 6.49 -14.39
N VAL A 646 8.17 6.12 -13.24
CA VAL A 646 9.50 5.47 -13.18
C VAL A 646 9.56 4.13 -13.94
N GLU A 647 8.44 3.41 -14.06
CA GLU A 647 8.35 2.17 -14.85
C GLU A 647 8.55 2.43 -16.36
N SER A 648 8.22 3.64 -16.83
CA SER A 648 8.30 4.02 -18.25
C SER A 648 9.51 4.89 -18.61
N THR A 649 10.02 5.70 -17.67
CA THR A 649 11.23 6.54 -17.88
C THR A 649 12.54 5.85 -17.46
N GLY A 650 12.42 4.81 -16.62
CA GLY A 650 13.50 4.36 -15.75
C GLY A 650 13.71 5.34 -14.57
N ALA A 651 14.52 4.92 -13.60
CA ALA A 651 14.98 5.82 -12.54
C ALA A 651 15.99 6.84 -13.12
N VAL A 652 15.71 8.14 -12.94
CA VAL A 652 16.57 9.24 -13.40
C VAL A 652 17.01 10.06 -12.20
N ARG A 653 18.32 10.05 -11.93
CA ARG A 653 18.97 10.89 -10.92
C ARG A 653 19.66 12.06 -11.61
N TYR A 654 19.29 13.28 -11.26
CA TYR A 654 19.89 14.51 -11.78
C TYR A 654 21.05 14.98 -10.91
N LEU A 655 21.03 14.77 -9.59
CA LEU A 655 22.19 15.04 -8.72
C LEU A 655 23.00 13.76 -8.55
N ASP A 656 23.96 13.56 -9.44
CA ASP A 656 24.92 12.46 -9.36
C ASP A 656 26.37 12.99 -9.38
N PRO A 657 27.05 13.06 -8.23
CA PRO A 657 28.41 13.57 -8.15
C PRO A 657 29.47 12.53 -8.53
N LYS A 658 29.10 11.28 -8.84
CA LYS A 658 30.02 10.14 -9.01
C LYS A 658 31.20 10.40 -9.93
N GLU A 659 30.95 10.92 -11.12
CA GLU A 659 32.01 11.28 -12.07
C GLU A 659 32.84 12.50 -11.61
N HIS A 660 32.28 13.37 -10.76
CA HIS A 660 32.99 14.51 -10.18
C HIS A 660 33.94 14.07 -9.05
N ILE A 661 33.51 13.17 -8.16
CA ILE A 661 34.25 12.77 -6.93
C ILE A 661 34.97 11.42 -7.02
N GLY A 662 34.74 10.63 -8.07
CA GLY A 662 35.41 9.34 -8.33
C GLY A 662 34.68 8.09 -7.81
N PHE A 663 33.62 8.24 -7.00
CA PHE A 663 32.90 7.10 -6.41
C PHE A 663 31.41 7.38 -6.20
N ASP A 664 30.64 6.30 -6.05
CA ASP A 664 29.18 6.33 -5.93
C ASP A 664 28.74 6.52 -4.48
N ILE A 665 28.22 7.69 -4.13
CA ILE A 665 27.74 7.98 -2.75
C ILE A 665 26.38 7.33 -2.46
N PHE A 666 25.58 7.04 -3.49
CA PHE A 666 24.22 6.54 -3.36
C PHE A 666 24.13 5.01 -3.34
N THR A 667 25.24 4.31 -3.61
CA THR A 667 25.25 2.84 -3.61
C THR A 667 24.86 2.24 -2.25
N GLU A 668 24.13 1.12 -2.34
CA GLU A 668 23.77 0.24 -1.22
C GLU A 668 24.67 -1.02 -1.16
N SER A 669 25.77 -1.06 -1.94
CA SER A 669 26.80 -2.12 -1.85
C SER A 669 28.00 -1.75 -0.98
N LEU A 670 28.27 -0.46 -0.80
CA LEU A 670 29.43 0.08 -0.09
C LEU A 670 29.07 1.37 0.64
N ASP A 671 29.32 1.40 1.94
CA ASP A 671 29.04 2.54 2.82
C ASP A 671 30.24 3.51 2.93
N GLU A 672 31.41 3.11 2.41
CA GLU A 672 32.66 3.88 2.40
C GLU A 672 33.18 4.15 0.97
N PRO A 673 33.93 5.26 0.76
CA PRO A 673 34.67 5.47 -0.48
C PRO A 673 35.88 4.53 -0.59
N VAL A 674 35.94 3.82 -1.71
CA VAL A 674 37.11 3.05 -2.15
C VAL A 674 38.04 3.98 -2.94
N VAL A 675 39.34 3.94 -2.65
CA VAL A 675 40.37 4.68 -3.41
C VAL A 675 40.59 3.98 -4.74
N SER A 676 40.49 4.68 -5.87
CA SER A 676 40.82 4.10 -7.17
C SER A 676 42.34 4.08 -7.39
N ALA A 677 42.82 3.22 -8.31
CA ALA A 677 44.25 3.16 -8.63
C ALA A 677 44.76 4.42 -9.38
N ASP A 678 43.86 5.29 -9.85
CA ASP A 678 44.18 6.53 -10.57
C ASP A 678 44.20 7.76 -9.63
N ASP A 679 43.82 7.60 -8.35
CA ASP A 679 43.77 8.66 -7.31
C ASP A 679 44.95 8.60 -6.30
N ALA A 680 45.99 7.80 -6.59
CA ALA A 680 47.09 7.46 -5.67
C ALA A 680 48.46 8.09 -6.02
#